data_AF-A0A9Q0X6I6-F1
#
_entry.id   AF-A0A9Q0X6I6-F1
#
_cell.length_a   1.000
_cell.length_b   1.000
_cell.length_c   1.000
_cell.angle_alpha   90.00
_cell.angle_beta   90.00
_cell.angle_gamma   90.00
#
_symmetry.space_group_name_H-M   'P 1'
#
loop_
_entity.id
_entity.type
_entity.pdbx_description
1 polymer ?
#
loop_
_entity_poly.entity_id
_entity_poly.type
_entity_poly.pdbx_seq_one_letter_code
_entity_poly.pdbx_strand_id
1 'polypeptide(L)'
;MLDANTVDYRSSKERMLDANGVDYKKRRILMECAEAIEGGRLDVADSLLASIQSLVYQEASKTTRKVVEYCAEALVRRAYGIRPLCPSRLLTFLSEPWEVMCRPFFEFAQTATEDAIFDAWNPGDKRLHIIDLSIMSRISRWTVFIDDLQGRHGGLQSVLITSVTPKRSSHEWDRKVVEGVNLEWRQLIYNSPDDIVKCFSKLIRKRKDEMVVVNWGFILGKLLAQDGAIEQVLSKVKDLEADIMVISEQEANLNSPDLSNRLAQLMLYYSNVFKLLEQDNDTSISRETSYFRRQICNVVACEGINQVERIESFDQWQHRLSQAGFRPGPLQAARLSFNFFLELKYLEIEQKDGHIQLSWHGFPLAVASVWKLTDPPQSSSGLCVMQDIVDLEEMASSSESEDDEENDPCIMADRNLWCTQGSSMNQIAASASLFDILEYICNLYKLPAAGTWISCNREGDTNSNEKRILIIDSRACYTLIPLDYDFVRVSALFRLEEGEGIAGKALQSNIHIQHDVYEPDLAAFPDSTNQFFWKYITFHASFAIRLTSTHSCKKDYVLEFFLPKDMKETSERELMISDVVCTLQKICFKSWKVWVTEQNEASGFGVRLDDERMSNIPHKVVSNILQLPSSNGVLGRNEFMTFNSTNNQARETHEPLEQVLFFTVYLFLLDE
;
A
#
# COMPACT_ATOMS: atom_id res chain seq x y z
N MET A 1 -55.44 35.24 12.67
CA MET A 1 -54.25 35.61 13.47
C MET A 1 -53.46 34.34 13.66
N LEU A 2 -52.16 34.38 13.34
CA LEU A 2 -51.16 33.29 13.29
C LEU A 2 -50.87 32.75 11.88
N ASP A 3 -49.94 33.46 11.23
CA ASP A 3 -49.03 32.93 10.22
C ASP A 3 -48.03 31.97 10.86
N ALA A 4 -47.95 30.76 10.35
CA ALA A 4 -46.85 29.82 10.58
C ALA A 4 -46.76 28.90 9.36
N ASN A 5 -46.11 29.36 8.29
CA ASN A 5 -45.61 28.52 7.19
C ASN A 5 -44.65 29.33 6.32
N THR A 6 -43.44 29.53 6.82
CA THR A 6 -42.26 29.77 5.98
C THR A 6 -41.34 28.58 6.14
N VAL A 7 -41.55 27.58 5.29
CA VAL A 7 -40.60 26.48 5.07
C VAL A 7 -39.43 27.07 4.29
N ASP A 8 -38.25 27.09 4.90
CA ASP A 8 -37.02 27.62 4.34
C ASP A 8 -36.54 26.75 3.16
N TYR A 9 -36.80 27.19 1.93
CA TYR A 9 -36.29 26.58 0.71
C TYR A 9 -34.87 27.09 0.42
N ARG A 10 -33.89 26.63 1.20
CA ARG A 10 -32.47 26.70 0.81
C ARG A 10 -32.06 25.46 0.04
N SER A 11 -31.39 25.67 -1.09
CA SER A 11 -30.93 24.61 -1.99
C SER A 11 -29.95 23.66 -1.27
N SER A 12 -29.95 22.37 -1.61
CA SER A 12 -29.04 21.37 -1.03
C SER A 12 -27.55 21.75 -1.18
N LYS A 13 -27.24 22.57 -2.19
CA LYS A 13 -25.90 23.13 -2.44
C LYS A 13 -25.48 24.18 -1.39
N GLU A 14 -26.42 24.96 -0.87
CA GLU A 14 -26.17 25.94 0.21
C GLU A 14 -26.07 25.28 1.59
N ARG A 15 -26.81 24.19 1.83
CA ARG A 15 -26.63 23.39 3.07
C ARG A 15 -25.30 22.63 3.12
N MET A 16 -24.76 22.21 1.98
CA MET A 16 -23.38 21.71 1.88
C MET A 16 -22.33 22.81 2.13
N LEU A 17 -22.68 24.08 1.93
CA LEU A 17 -21.80 25.24 2.16
C LEU A 17 -21.82 25.73 3.63
N ASP A 18 -22.92 25.57 4.37
CA ASP A 18 -23.03 26.00 5.78
C ASP A 18 -22.40 25.00 6.78
N ALA A 19 -22.34 23.70 6.46
CA ALA A 19 -21.54 22.71 7.19
C ALA A 19 -20.02 22.90 6.99
N ASN A 20 -19.60 23.80 6.08
CA ASN A 20 -18.21 24.04 5.73
C ASN A 20 -17.46 25.01 6.65
N GLY A 21 -18.02 25.61 7.70
CA GLY A 21 -17.26 26.63 8.47
C GLY A 21 -15.91 26.13 9.04
N VAL A 22 -15.91 24.94 9.65
CA VAL A 22 -14.72 24.31 10.26
C VAL A 22 -13.86 23.61 9.20
N ASP A 23 -14.48 22.95 8.24
CA ASP A 23 -13.80 22.24 7.14
C ASP A 23 -13.10 23.24 6.18
N TYR A 24 -13.77 24.35 5.86
CA TYR A 24 -13.19 25.49 5.15
C TYR A 24 -12.04 26.12 5.92
N LYS A 25 -12.17 26.30 7.25
CA LYS A 25 -11.07 26.84 8.07
C LYS A 25 -9.83 25.94 8.03
N LYS A 26 -10.00 24.62 8.16
CA LYS A 26 -8.91 23.64 8.06
C LYS A 26 -8.25 23.68 6.68
N ARG A 27 -9.04 23.63 5.61
CA ARG A 27 -8.56 23.76 4.23
C ARG A 27 -7.77 25.06 4.04
N ARG A 28 -8.32 26.21 4.44
CA ARG A 28 -7.65 27.51 4.30
C ARG A 28 -6.30 27.53 5.02
N ILE A 29 -6.23 27.03 6.26
CA ILE A 29 -4.97 26.99 7.02
C ILE A 29 -3.94 26.06 6.35
N LEU A 30 -4.37 24.91 5.80
CA LEU A 30 -3.46 24.02 5.06
C LEU A 30 -2.93 24.68 3.78
N MET A 31 -3.77 25.43 3.05
CA MET A 31 -3.35 26.21 1.88
C MET A 31 -2.34 27.30 2.25
N GLU A 32 -2.62 28.08 3.30
CA GLU A 32 -1.70 29.10 3.82
C GLU A 32 -0.38 28.48 4.31
N CYS A 33 -0.44 27.25 4.85
CA CYS A 33 0.75 26.51 5.27
C CYS A 33 1.60 26.08 4.06
N ALA A 34 0.96 25.62 2.98
CA ALA A 34 1.65 25.30 1.73
C ALA A 34 2.37 26.53 1.16
N GLU A 35 1.68 27.67 1.09
CA GLU A 35 2.27 28.95 0.65
C GLU A 35 3.41 29.42 1.56
N ALA A 36 3.29 29.21 2.88
CA ALA A 36 4.36 29.53 3.82
C ALA A 36 5.60 28.66 3.58
N ILE A 37 5.41 27.35 3.37
CA ILE A 37 6.50 26.40 3.06
C ILE A 37 7.18 26.74 1.74
N GLU A 38 6.41 27.01 0.67
CA GLU A 38 6.98 27.41 -0.63
C GLU A 38 7.72 28.75 -0.57
N GLY A 39 7.25 29.66 0.28
CA GLY A 39 7.93 30.92 0.59
C GLY A 39 9.09 30.80 1.58
N GLY A 40 9.43 29.61 2.06
CA GLY A 40 10.51 29.37 3.03
C GLY A 40 10.25 29.87 4.46
N ARG A 41 9.00 30.23 4.78
CA ARG A 41 8.58 30.75 6.10
C ARG A 41 8.14 29.62 7.03
N LEU A 42 9.10 28.84 7.50
CA LEU A 42 8.85 27.65 8.33
C LEU A 42 8.29 27.98 9.72
N ASP A 43 8.57 29.16 10.25
CA ASP A 43 8.01 29.68 11.51
C ASP A 43 6.48 29.92 11.40
N VAL A 44 6.05 30.49 10.28
CA VAL A 44 4.63 30.68 9.96
C VAL A 44 3.96 29.32 9.74
N ALA A 45 4.60 28.43 8.97
CA ALA A 45 4.10 27.08 8.73
C ALA A 45 3.93 26.28 10.04
N ASP A 46 4.88 26.36 10.96
CA ASP A 46 4.78 25.71 12.28
C ASP A 46 3.60 26.21 13.09
N SER A 47 3.38 27.53 13.13
CA SER A 47 2.25 28.15 13.82
C SER A 47 0.89 27.74 13.22
N LEU A 48 0.82 27.63 11.89
CA LEU A 48 -0.37 27.15 11.18
C LEU A 48 -0.62 25.66 11.46
N LEU A 49 0.42 24.83 11.50
CA LEU A 49 0.32 23.40 11.82
C LEU A 49 -0.07 23.17 13.29
N ALA A 50 0.40 23.99 14.22
CA ALA A 50 -0.08 23.97 15.61
C ALA A 50 -1.59 24.26 15.69
N SER A 51 -2.07 25.21 14.88
CA SER A 51 -3.50 25.51 14.76
C SER A 51 -4.28 24.33 14.15
N ILE A 52 -3.73 23.65 13.14
CA ILE A 52 -4.32 22.42 12.58
C ILE A 52 -4.42 21.32 13.63
N GLN A 53 -3.35 21.06 14.39
CA GLN A 53 -3.35 20.03 15.44
C GLN A 53 -4.46 20.26 16.48
N SER A 54 -4.66 21.52 16.90
CA SER A 54 -5.76 21.90 17.80
C SER A 54 -7.14 21.66 17.18
N LEU A 55 -7.33 22.02 15.91
CA LEU A 55 -8.59 21.81 15.18
C LEU A 55 -8.89 20.33 14.89
N VAL A 56 -7.85 19.52 14.70
CA VAL A 56 -7.90 18.07 14.51
C VAL A 56 -8.28 17.36 15.81
N TYR A 57 -7.74 17.81 16.94
CA TYR A 57 -8.09 17.30 18.26
C TYR A 57 -9.58 17.45 18.57
N GLN A 58 -10.21 18.54 18.10
CA GLN A 58 -11.63 18.83 18.28
C GLN A 58 -12.53 18.25 17.17
N GLU A 59 -11.97 17.61 16.15
CA GLU A 59 -12.74 17.05 15.04
C GLU A 59 -13.49 15.79 15.49
N ALA A 60 -14.80 15.73 15.25
CA ALA A 60 -15.62 14.55 15.54
C ALA A 60 -15.57 13.51 14.39
N SER A 61 -15.47 13.97 13.14
CA SER A 61 -15.39 13.12 11.95
C SER A 61 -14.01 12.48 11.83
N LYS A 62 -13.94 11.15 11.95
CA LYS A 62 -12.67 10.40 11.84
C LYS A 62 -12.06 10.56 10.44
N THR A 63 -12.88 10.56 9.40
CA THR A 63 -12.45 10.78 8.01
C THR A 63 -11.87 12.15 7.77
N THR A 64 -12.57 13.20 8.19
CA THR A 64 -12.07 14.58 8.08
C THR A 64 -10.76 14.74 8.84
N ARG A 65 -10.66 14.14 10.04
CA ARG A 65 -9.43 14.13 10.83
C ARG A 65 -8.26 13.54 10.05
N LYS A 66 -8.42 12.33 9.49
CA LYS A 66 -7.36 11.64 8.75
C LYS A 66 -6.90 12.42 7.51
N VAL A 67 -7.83 12.94 6.71
CA VAL A 67 -7.47 13.71 5.50
C VAL A 67 -6.63 14.94 5.88
N VAL A 68 -7.03 15.67 6.92
CA VAL A 68 -6.31 16.85 7.39
C VAL A 68 -4.94 16.48 7.98
N GLU A 69 -4.85 15.40 8.75
CA GLU A 69 -3.58 14.90 9.31
C GLU A 69 -2.61 14.46 8.20
N TYR A 70 -3.09 13.76 7.17
CA TYR A 70 -2.25 13.32 6.05
C TYR A 70 -1.80 14.47 5.17
N CYS A 71 -2.64 15.49 4.96
CA CYS A 71 -2.23 16.71 4.26
C CYS A 71 -1.16 17.47 5.07
N ALA A 72 -1.35 17.62 6.38
CA ALA A 72 -0.37 18.25 7.27
C ALA A 72 0.97 17.48 7.28
N GLU A 73 0.93 16.16 7.35
CA GLU A 73 2.10 15.30 7.21
C GLU A 73 2.80 15.50 5.87
N ALA A 74 2.05 15.49 4.77
CA ALA A 74 2.62 15.63 3.45
C ALA A 74 3.32 16.98 3.24
N LEU A 75 2.76 18.06 3.79
CA LEU A 75 3.39 19.38 3.82
C LEU A 75 4.68 19.39 4.64
N VAL A 76 4.71 18.74 5.80
CA VAL A 76 5.93 18.62 6.61
C VAL A 76 6.98 17.76 5.91
N ARG A 77 6.58 16.65 5.28
CA ARG A 77 7.48 15.84 4.45
C ARG A 77 8.08 16.66 3.31
N ARG A 78 7.28 17.51 2.65
CA ARG A 78 7.74 18.47 1.64
C ARG A 78 8.79 19.42 2.21
N ALA A 79 8.46 20.09 3.31
CA ALA A 79 9.31 21.10 3.94
C ALA A 79 10.67 20.52 4.38
N TYR A 80 10.65 19.29 4.91
CA TYR A 80 11.84 18.63 5.44
C TYR A 80 12.53 17.67 4.46
N GLY A 81 11.99 17.49 3.25
CA GLY A 81 12.50 16.53 2.27
C GLY A 81 12.43 15.08 2.76
N ILE A 82 11.51 14.75 3.67
CA ILE A 82 11.37 13.40 4.24
C ILE A 82 10.77 12.48 3.19
N ARG A 83 11.44 11.36 2.92
CA ARG A 83 10.99 10.32 2.00
C ARG A 83 10.84 9.00 2.74
N PRO A 84 9.82 8.19 2.40
CA PRO A 84 9.70 6.83 2.95
C PRO A 84 10.97 6.02 2.73
N LEU A 85 11.29 5.13 3.67
CA LEU A 85 12.45 4.22 3.61
C LEU A 85 12.33 3.12 2.55
N CYS A 86 11.26 3.11 1.74
CA CYS A 86 11.00 2.03 0.80
C CYS A 86 11.93 2.12 -0.43
N PRO A 87 12.70 1.05 -0.76
CA PRO A 87 13.62 1.03 -1.90
C PRO A 87 12.98 1.22 -3.27
N SER A 88 11.69 0.89 -3.38
CA SER A 88 11.05 0.95 -4.67
C SER A 88 10.11 2.15 -4.75
N ARG A 89 10.10 2.78 -5.93
CA ARG A 89 9.24 3.91 -6.25
C ARG A 89 7.78 3.51 -6.45
N LEU A 90 7.52 2.22 -6.68
CA LEU A 90 6.18 1.69 -6.97
C LEU A 90 5.62 0.67 -5.95
N LEU A 91 6.45 0.11 -5.05
CA LEU A 91 5.98 -0.75 -3.95
C LEU A 91 5.28 0.13 -2.92
N THR A 92 3.97 0.07 -2.97
CA THR A 92 3.18 0.07 -1.75
C THR A 92 2.93 -1.39 -1.37
N PHE A 93 3.59 -1.85 -0.29
CA PHE A 93 3.39 -3.09 0.48
C PHE A 93 4.07 -4.39 0.00
N LEU A 94 4.79 -5.02 0.93
CA LEU A 94 5.38 -6.37 0.84
C LEU A 94 4.45 -7.46 1.43
N SER A 95 3.14 -7.24 1.39
CA SER A 95 2.12 -8.19 1.84
C SER A 95 0.82 -8.00 1.05
N GLU A 96 0.27 -9.12 0.57
CA GLU A 96 -1.05 -9.31 -0.06
C GLU A 96 -1.85 -8.04 -0.42
N PRO A 97 -1.80 -7.59 -1.69
CA PRO A 97 -2.39 -6.30 -2.11
C PRO A 97 -3.90 -6.15 -1.99
N TRP A 98 -4.63 -7.27 -1.90
CA TRP A 98 -6.10 -7.24 -1.94
C TRP A 98 -6.74 -6.83 -0.61
N GLU A 99 -6.01 -6.94 0.49
CA GLU A 99 -6.50 -6.48 1.81
C GLU A 99 -6.13 -5.01 2.10
N VAL A 100 -5.45 -4.33 1.16
CA VAL A 100 -4.85 -3.02 1.40
C VAL A 100 -5.43 -1.93 0.49
N MET A 101 -5.89 -2.28 -0.71
CA MET A 101 -6.60 -1.36 -1.59
C MET A 101 -8.08 -1.26 -1.20
N CYS A 102 -8.66 -0.07 -1.34
CA CYS A 102 -10.09 0.17 -1.15
C CYS A 102 -10.91 -0.79 -2.02
N ARG A 103 -11.64 -1.71 -1.37
CA ARG A 103 -12.40 -2.80 -2.02
C ARG A 103 -13.25 -2.33 -3.21
N PRO A 104 -13.99 -1.21 -3.14
CA PRO A 104 -14.66 -0.60 -4.28
C PRO A 104 -13.83 -0.42 -5.56
N PHE A 105 -12.60 0.10 -5.45
CA PHE A 105 -11.73 0.31 -6.60
C PHE A 105 -11.27 -1.02 -7.19
N PHE A 106 -10.98 -1.98 -6.32
CA PHE A 106 -10.59 -3.34 -6.71
C PHE A 106 -11.70 -4.02 -7.52
N GLU A 107 -12.91 -4.07 -6.96
CA GLU A 107 -14.05 -4.73 -7.61
C GLU A 107 -14.43 -4.05 -8.93
N PHE A 108 -14.40 -2.71 -8.95
CA PHE A 108 -14.65 -1.93 -10.15
C PHE A 108 -13.70 -2.27 -11.30
N ALA A 109 -12.39 -2.13 -11.08
CA ALA A 109 -11.41 -2.33 -12.14
C ALA A 109 -11.39 -3.78 -12.63
N GLN A 110 -11.48 -4.73 -11.71
CA GLN A 110 -11.45 -6.14 -12.07
C GLN A 110 -12.69 -6.58 -12.87
N THR A 111 -13.89 -6.19 -12.45
CA THR A 111 -15.10 -6.54 -13.23
C THR A 111 -15.17 -5.76 -14.54
N ALA A 112 -14.66 -4.52 -14.60
CA ALA A 112 -14.54 -3.79 -15.87
C ALA A 112 -13.66 -4.54 -16.88
N THR A 113 -12.54 -5.12 -16.43
CA THR A 113 -11.67 -5.93 -17.28
C THR A 113 -12.35 -7.22 -17.74
N GLU A 114 -13.08 -7.89 -16.85
CA GLU A 114 -13.85 -9.10 -17.22
C GLU A 114 -14.93 -8.77 -18.26
N ASP A 115 -15.72 -7.71 -18.05
CA ASP A 115 -16.73 -7.21 -19.00
C ASP A 115 -16.09 -6.86 -20.36
N ALA A 116 -14.95 -6.16 -20.35
CA ALA A 116 -14.22 -5.82 -21.57
C ALA A 116 -13.76 -7.04 -22.38
N ILE A 117 -13.28 -8.08 -21.69
CA ILE A 117 -12.85 -9.32 -22.37
C ILE A 117 -14.06 -10.05 -22.94
N PHE A 118 -15.17 -10.16 -22.20
CA PHE A 118 -16.41 -10.75 -22.71
C PHE A 118 -16.93 -10.02 -23.95
N ASP A 119 -16.97 -8.68 -23.91
CA ASP A 119 -17.43 -7.85 -25.02
C ASP A 119 -16.54 -7.97 -26.28
N ALA A 120 -15.25 -8.24 -26.09
CA ALA A 120 -14.28 -8.35 -27.18
C ALA A 120 -14.03 -9.77 -27.68
N TRP A 121 -14.52 -10.80 -26.97
CA TRP A 121 -14.25 -12.21 -27.29
C TRP A 121 -14.89 -12.63 -28.62
N ASN A 122 -14.09 -13.14 -29.57
CA ASN A 122 -14.62 -13.68 -30.81
C ASN A 122 -14.76 -15.20 -30.74
N PRO A 123 -15.83 -15.80 -31.32
CA PRO A 123 -15.99 -17.27 -31.36
C PRO A 123 -14.86 -18.02 -32.09
N GLY A 124 -14.06 -17.31 -32.90
CA GLY A 124 -12.88 -17.87 -33.56
C GLY A 124 -11.63 -17.94 -32.68
N ASP A 125 -11.62 -17.18 -31.58
CA ASP A 125 -10.48 -17.12 -30.65
C ASP A 125 -10.42 -18.42 -29.84
N LYS A 126 -9.24 -19.04 -29.82
CA LYS A 126 -9.00 -20.30 -29.10
C LYS A 126 -8.01 -20.14 -27.97
N ARG A 127 -7.35 -19.00 -27.88
CA ARG A 127 -6.26 -18.71 -26.96
C ARG A 127 -6.39 -17.30 -26.44
N LEU A 128 -6.12 -17.12 -25.16
CA LEU A 128 -6.19 -15.84 -24.49
C LEU A 128 -4.86 -15.55 -23.80
N HIS A 129 -4.27 -14.39 -24.07
CA HIS A 129 -3.11 -13.89 -23.36
C HIS A 129 -3.46 -12.61 -22.61
N ILE A 130 -3.50 -12.68 -21.29
CA ILE A 130 -3.73 -11.53 -20.43
C ILE A 130 -2.37 -11.05 -19.90
N ILE A 131 -2.01 -9.81 -20.25
CA ILE A 131 -0.87 -9.09 -19.65
C ILE A 131 -1.47 -8.22 -18.55
N ASP A 132 -1.32 -8.64 -17.29
CA ASP A 132 -1.99 -8.04 -16.15
C ASP A 132 -1.01 -7.20 -15.33
N LEU A 133 -1.22 -5.88 -15.33
CA LEU A 133 -0.52 -4.91 -14.47
C LEU A 133 -1.40 -4.41 -13.33
N SER A 134 -2.47 -5.14 -13.01
CA SER A 134 -3.22 -4.83 -11.81
C SER A 134 -2.33 -5.04 -10.58
N ILE A 135 -2.45 -4.15 -9.61
CA ILE A 135 -1.87 -4.34 -8.27
C ILE A 135 -2.56 -5.55 -7.57
N MET A 136 -3.48 -6.26 -8.24
CA MET A 136 -4.66 -6.89 -7.69
C MET A 136 -4.83 -8.34 -8.16
N SER A 137 -3.74 -9.10 -8.32
CA SER A 137 -3.86 -10.45 -8.88
C SER A 137 -4.34 -11.47 -7.85
N ARG A 138 -5.63 -11.87 -7.90
CA ARG A 138 -6.12 -13.13 -7.31
C ARG A 138 -6.18 -14.20 -8.40
N ILE A 139 -5.34 -15.22 -8.30
CA ILE A 139 -5.37 -16.40 -9.18
C ILE A 139 -6.78 -16.98 -9.23
N SER A 140 -7.41 -17.11 -8.06
CA SER A 140 -8.76 -17.67 -7.91
C SER A 140 -9.81 -16.92 -8.71
N ARG A 141 -9.64 -15.61 -8.90
CA ARG A 141 -10.60 -14.82 -9.66
C ARG A 141 -10.40 -14.97 -11.16
N TRP A 142 -9.15 -14.96 -11.62
CA TRP A 142 -8.86 -15.29 -13.02
C TRP A 142 -9.34 -16.71 -13.36
N THR A 143 -9.19 -17.69 -12.48
CA THR A 143 -9.67 -19.06 -12.75
C THR A 143 -11.20 -19.12 -12.85
N VAL A 144 -11.93 -18.45 -11.95
CA VAL A 144 -13.41 -18.38 -12.02
C VAL A 144 -13.87 -17.68 -13.30
N PHE A 145 -13.20 -16.60 -13.68
CA PHE A 145 -13.48 -15.90 -14.94
C PHE A 145 -13.25 -16.81 -16.16
N ILE A 146 -12.14 -17.54 -16.19
CA ILE A 146 -11.80 -18.45 -17.30
C ILE A 146 -12.82 -19.59 -17.39
N ASP A 147 -13.25 -20.16 -16.26
CA ASP A 147 -14.31 -21.17 -16.23
C ASP A 147 -15.61 -20.64 -16.84
N ASP A 148 -16.02 -19.42 -16.46
CA ASP A 148 -17.22 -18.78 -16.99
C ASP A 148 -17.10 -18.44 -18.49
N LEU A 149 -15.93 -17.93 -18.91
CA LEU A 149 -15.63 -17.66 -20.32
C LEU A 149 -15.73 -18.94 -21.17
N GLN A 150 -15.11 -20.02 -20.71
CA GLN A 150 -15.17 -21.33 -21.35
C GLN A 150 -16.60 -21.89 -21.38
N GLY A 151 -17.35 -21.76 -20.29
CA GLY A 151 -18.74 -22.23 -20.20
C GLY A 151 -19.69 -21.51 -21.16
N ARG A 152 -19.49 -20.21 -21.39
CA ARG A 152 -20.38 -19.39 -22.25
C ARG A 152 -20.06 -19.48 -23.73
N HIS A 153 -18.78 -19.43 -24.10
CA HIS A 153 -18.39 -19.33 -25.51
C HIS A 153 -17.86 -20.65 -26.07
N GLY A 154 -17.31 -21.52 -25.22
CA GLY A 154 -16.66 -22.76 -25.62
C GLY A 154 -15.40 -22.55 -26.47
N GLY A 155 -14.62 -23.61 -26.65
CA GLY A 155 -13.49 -23.60 -27.59
C GLY A 155 -12.20 -22.93 -27.12
N LEU A 156 -12.16 -22.40 -25.89
CA LEU A 156 -10.92 -21.93 -25.26
C LEU A 156 -10.02 -23.14 -24.98
N GLN A 157 -8.81 -23.12 -25.56
CA GLN A 157 -7.84 -24.21 -25.48
C GLN A 157 -6.72 -23.90 -24.50
N SER A 158 -6.26 -22.66 -24.46
CA SER A 158 -5.17 -22.23 -23.58
C SER A 158 -5.29 -20.78 -23.16
N VAL A 159 -4.89 -20.50 -21.93
CA VAL A 159 -4.78 -19.14 -21.37
C VAL A 159 -3.36 -18.93 -20.87
N LEU A 160 -2.72 -17.85 -21.28
CA LEU A 160 -1.47 -17.36 -20.70
C LEU A 160 -1.77 -16.10 -19.89
N ILE A 161 -1.44 -16.09 -18.60
CA ILE A 161 -1.47 -14.88 -17.78
C ILE A 161 -0.04 -14.45 -17.54
N THR A 162 0.33 -13.27 -18.03
CA THR A 162 1.59 -12.60 -17.71
C THR A 162 1.34 -11.49 -16.71
N SER A 163 1.56 -11.80 -15.44
CA SER A 163 1.49 -10.82 -14.35
C SER A 163 2.77 -9.98 -14.33
N VAL A 164 2.64 -8.66 -14.37
CA VAL A 164 3.74 -7.71 -14.15
C VAL A 164 3.50 -7.14 -12.76
N THR A 165 4.27 -7.61 -11.78
CA THR A 165 3.99 -7.39 -10.35
C THR A 165 5.24 -6.95 -9.60
N PRO A 166 5.09 -6.34 -8.42
CA PRO A 166 6.25 -5.99 -7.62
C PRO A 166 7.01 -7.21 -7.08
N LYS A 167 8.28 -7.06 -6.72
CA LYS A 167 9.08 -8.15 -6.11
C LYS A 167 8.47 -8.54 -4.75
N ARG A 168 7.88 -9.75 -4.65
CA ARG A 168 7.32 -10.29 -3.41
C ARG A 168 8.31 -11.18 -2.65
N SER A 169 8.24 -11.16 -1.33
CA SER A 169 8.94 -12.09 -0.42
C SER A 169 8.15 -13.40 -0.34
N SER A 170 8.40 -14.31 -1.28
CA SER A 170 7.82 -15.65 -1.44
C SER A 170 6.29 -15.72 -1.59
N HIS A 171 5.80 -16.52 -2.55
CA HIS A 171 4.59 -17.35 -2.47
C HIS A 171 4.56 -18.22 -3.73
N GLU A 172 4.32 -19.52 -3.54
CA GLU A 172 3.98 -20.44 -4.61
C GLU A 172 2.56 -20.12 -5.06
N TRP A 173 2.41 -19.84 -6.35
CA TRP A 173 1.11 -19.66 -6.98
C TRP A 173 0.42 -21.01 -6.94
N ASP A 174 -0.56 -21.19 -6.04
CA ASP A 174 -1.36 -22.41 -5.99
C ASP A 174 -2.13 -22.51 -7.32
N ARG A 175 -1.59 -23.30 -8.26
CA ARG A 175 -2.10 -23.41 -9.61
C ARG A 175 -3.42 -24.18 -9.56
N LYS A 176 -4.53 -23.45 -9.39
CA LYS A 176 -5.84 -24.03 -9.64
C LYS A 176 -5.95 -24.39 -11.11
N VAL A 177 -6.37 -25.63 -11.36
CA VAL A 177 -6.57 -26.17 -12.69
C VAL A 177 -7.99 -25.83 -13.14
N VAL A 178 -8.12 -25.24 -14.32
CA VAL A 178 -9.39 -25.16 -15.05
C VAL A 178 -9.52 -26.40 -15.92
N GLU A 179 -10.59 -27.17 -15.75
CA GLU A 179 -10.78 -28.38 -16.56
C GLU A 179 -10.92 -28.03 -18.05
N GLY A 180 -10.15 -28.72 -18.90
CA GLY A 180 -10.21 -28.56 -20.35
C GLY A 180 -9.52 -27.32 -20.92
N VAL A 181 -8.88 -26.48 -20.10
CA VAL A 181 -8.09 -25.32 -20.54
C VAL A 181 -6.66 -25.41 -20.03
N ASN A 182 -5.68 -25.28 -20.93
CA ASN A 182 -4.27 -25.20 -20.52
C ASN A 182 -3.95 -23.80 -19.97
N LEU A 183 -3.82 -23.66 -18.65
CA LEU A 183 -3.48 -22.41 -17.98
C LEU A 183 -1.98 -22.31 -17.70
N GLU A 184 -1.33 -21.30 -18.28
CA GLU A 184 0.07 -20.95 -18.05
C GLU A 184 0.15 -19.61 -17.32
N TRP A 185 1.04 -19.53 -16.32
CA TRP A 185 1.31 -18.29 -15.58
C TRP A 185 2.77 -17.89 -15.72
N ARG A 186 3.00 -16.64 -16.13
CA ARG A 186 4.30 -15.99 -16.21
C ARG A 186 4.30 -14.78 -15.28
N GLN A 187 5.37 -14.63 -14.51
CA GLN A 187 5.58 -13.45 -13.66
C GLN A 187 6.76 -12.64 -14.18
N LEU A 188 6.55 -11.34 -14.30
CA LEU A 188 7.58 -10.32 -14.52
C LEU A 188 7.60 -9.40 -13.31
N ILE A 189 8.78 -8.99 -12.87
CA ILE A 189 8.99 -8.26 -11.62
C ILE A 189 9.37 -6.81 -11.90
N TYR A 190 8.74 -5.86 -11.22
CA TYR A 190 9.10 -4.43 -11.26
C TYR A 190 9.31 -3.83 -9.87
N ASN A 191 10.16 -2.80 -9.76
CA ASN A 191 10.28 -1.96 -8.56
C ASN A 191 10.19 -0.46 -8.93
N SER A 192 10.25 -0.13 -10.21
CA SER A 192 10.27 1.22 -10.76
C SER A 192 9.52 1.31 -12.09
N PRO A 193 9.14 2.52 -12.55
CA PRO A 193 8.60 2.71 -13.90
C PRO A 193 9.51 2.14 -14.99
N ASP A 194 10.83 2.30 -14.85
CA ASP A 194 11.86 1.73 -15.72
C ASP A 194 11.74 0.21 -15.84
N ASP A 195 11.52 -0.48 -14.71
CA ASP A 195 11.38 -1.93 -14.71
C ASP A 195 10.11 -2.37 -15.45
N ILE A 196 9.02 -1.59 -15.40
CA ILE A 196 7.82 -1.87 -16.19
C ILE A 196 8.14 -1.78 -17.68
N VAL A 197 8.85 -0.73 -18.12
CA VAL A 197 9.31 -0.61 -19.52
C VAL A 197 10.16 -1.82 -19.93
N LYS A 198 11.13 -2.23 -19.08
CA LYS A 198 11.95 -3.44 -19.29
C LYS A 198 11.14 -4.73 -19.27
N CYS A 199 10.04 -4.80 -18.52
CA CYS A 199 9.13 -5.95 -18.55
C CYS A 199 8.38 -6.00 -19.89
N PHE A 200 7.87 -4.86 -20.35
CA PHE A 200 7.17 -4.75 -21.63
C PHE A 200 8.05 -5.15 -22.80
N SER A 201 9.34 -4.78 -22.82
CA SER A 201 10.24 -5.16 -23.92
C SER A 201 10.39 -6.68 -24.09
N LYS A 202 10.17 -7.47 -23.03
CA LYS A 202 10.24 -8.95 -23.01
C LYS A 202 8.94 -9.63 -23.46
N LEU A 203 7.88 -8.87 -23.74
CA LEU A 203 6.60 -9.38 -24.20
C LEU A 203 6.63 -9.63 -25.72
N ILE A 204 6.06 -10.76 -26.14
CA ILE A 204 6.00 -11.16 -27.55
C ILE A 204 4.68 -11.92 -27.75
N ARG A 205 3.89 -11.51 -28.74
CA ARG A 205 2.74 -12.30 -29.23
C ARG A 205 3.26 -13.46 -30.06
N LYS A 206 2.96 -14.69 -29.64
CA LYS A 206 3.52 -15.89 -30.29
C LYS A 206 2.66 -16.38 -31.45
N ARG A 207 1.35 -16.12 -31.42
CA ARG A 207 0.40 -16.65 -32.39
C ARG A 207 -0.63 -15.60 -32.79
N LYS A 208 -1.15 -15.73 -34.01
CA LYS A 208 -2.21 -14.85 -34.54
C LYS A 208 -3.61 -15.25 -34.08
N ASP A 209 -3.81 -16.49 -33.65
CA ASP A 209 -5.10 -17.01 -33.12
C ASP A 209 -5.23 -16.86 -31.59
N GLU A 210 -4.44 -15.93 -31.02
CA GLU A 210 -4.38 -15.61 -29.60
C GLU A 210 -4.87 -14.18 -29.41
N MET A 211 -5.97 -14.01 -28.67
CA MET A 211 -6.44 -12.70 -28.22
C MET A 211 -5.50 -12.17 -27.15
N VAL A 212 -4.90 -11.00 -27.38
CA VAL A 212 -3.98 -10.35 -26.45
C VAL A 212 -4.68 -9.18 -25.76
N VAL A 213 -4.73 -9.24 -24.44
CA VAL A 213 -5.35 -8.24 -23.57
C VAL A 213 -4.29 -7.61 -22.70
N VAL A 214 -4.20 -6.28 -22.71
CA VAL A 214 -3.31 -5.54 -21.79
C VAL A 214 -4.17 -4.84 -20.75
N ASN A 215 -4.04 -5.24 -19.48
CA ASN A 215 -4.82 -4.70 -18.38
C ASN A 215 -3.97 -3.78 -17.49
N TRP A 216 -4.34 -2.51 -17.40
CA TRP A 216 -3.75 -1.51 -16.52
C TRP A 216 -4.72 -1.18 -15.38
N GLY A 217 -4.43 -1.63 -14.17
CA GLY A 217 -5.23 -1.33 -12.98
C GLY A 217 -4.49 -0.42 -12.01
N PHE A 218 -4.82 0.88 -12.01
CA PHE A 218 -4.30 1.92 -11.09
C PHE A 218 -2.77 2.02 -11.06
N ILE A 219 -2.14 1.91 -12.24
CA ILE A 219 -0.67 1.86 -12.36
C ILE A 219 -0.15 2.68 -13.55
N LEU A 220 -0.95 2.94 -14.58
CA LEU A 220 -0.48 3.58 -15.80
C LEU A 220 -0.04 5.01 -15.52
N GLY A 221 -0.78 5.74 -14.67
CA GLY A 221 -0.40 7.08 -14.22
C GLY A 221 0.98 7.14 -13.56
N LYS A 222 1.43 6.05 -12.94
CA LYS A 222 2.74 6.03 -12.28
C LYS A 222 3.92 6.07 -13.24
N LEU A 223 3.72 5.67 -14.51
CA LEU A 223 4.74 5.80 -15.55
C LEU A 223 4.99 7.24 -15.96
N LEU A 224 4.07 8.18 -15.68
CA LEU A 224 4.27 9.61 -15.95
C LEU A 224 5.43 10.22 -15.13
N ALA A 225 5.92 9.52 -14.11
CA ALA A 225 7.08 9.95 -13.33
C ALA A 225 8.40 9.86 -14.12
N GLN A 226 8.39 9.16 -15.25
CA GLN A 226 9.53 8.97 -16.11
C GLN A 226 9.18 9.39 -17.54
N ASP A 227 9.93 10.36 -18.06
CA ASP A 227 9.77 10.85 -19.41
C ASP A 227 9.94 9.71 -20.43
N GLY A 228 9.01 9.62 -21.39
CA GLY A 228 9.06 8.62 -22.46
C GLY A 228 8.59 7.21 -22.05
N ALA A 229 8.30 6.94 -20.78
CA ALA A 229 7.91 5.59 -20.34
C ALA A 229 6.55 5.17 -20.90
N ILE A 230 5.57 6.08 -20.89
CA ILE A 230 4.24 5.85 -21.49
C ILE A 230 4.38 5.55 -22.98
N GLU A 231 5.15 6.37 -23.70
CA GLU A 231 5.34 6.26 -25.15
C GLU A 231 5.97 4.90 -25.51
N GLN A 232 6.96 4.45 -24.73
CA GLN A 232 7.60 3.16 -24.91
C GLN A 232 6.64 1.99 -24.66
N VAL A 233 5.88 1.99 -23.57
CA VAL A 233 4.93 0.89 -23.30
C VAL A 233 3.79 0.90 -24.32
N LEU A 234 3.27 2.05 -24.71
CA LEU A 234 2.21 2.16 -25.72
C LEU A 234 2.73 1.75 -27.10
N SER A 235 3.97 2.08 -27.47
CA SER A 235 4.61 1.55 -28.69
C SER A 235 4.67 0.03 -28.64
N LYS A 236 5.07 -0.54 -27.49
CA LYS A 236 5.13 -1.99 -27.34
C LYS A 236 3.76 -2.66 -27.41
N VAL A 237 2.70 -2.03 -26.89
CA VAL A 237 1.32 -2.52 -27.04
C VAL A 237 0.91 -2.61 -28.51
N LYS A 238 1.36 -1.66 -29.35
CA LYS A 238 1.16 -1.72 -30.82
C LYS A 238 1.94 -2.86 -31.46
N ASP A 239 3.21 -3.03 -31.10
CA ASP A 239 4.05 -4.11 -31.64
C ASP A 239 3.54 -5.50 -31.27
N LEU A 240 2.84 -5.62 -30.14
CA LEU A 240 2.14 -6.83 -29.72
C LEU A 240 0.86 -7.08 -30.52
N GLU A 241 0.39 -6.11 -31.30
CA GLU A 241 -0.91 -6.11 -31.97
C GLU A 241 -2.04 -6.44 -30.97
N ALA A 242 -2.00 -5.84 -29.77
CA ALA A 242 -2.96 -6.14 -28.71
C ALA A 242 -4.40 -5.86 -29.18
N ASP A 243 -5.30 -6.82 -28.96
CA ASP A 243 -6.69 -6.74 -29.40
C ASP A 243 -7.48 -5.71 -28.60
N ILE A 244 -7.24 -5.66 -27.29
CA ILE A 244 -7.75 -4.62 -26.39
C ILE A 244 -6.73 -4.25 -25.32
N MET A 245 -6.75 -2.98 -24.95
CA MET A 245 -6.12 -2.47 -23.74
C MET A 245 -7.21 -1.92 -22.81
N VAL A 246 -7.28 -2.46 -21.59
CA VAL A 246 -8.21 -2.00 -20.56
C VAL A 246 -7.45 -1.13 -19.58
N ILE A 247 -7.96 0.07 -19.30
CA ILE A 247 -7.35 1.02 -18.37
C ILE A 247 -8.38 1.38 -17.30
N SER A 248 -8.03 1.14 -16.04
CA SER A 248 -8.75 1.62 -14.87
C SER A 248 -7.87 2.55 -14.06
N GLU A 249 -8.34 3.78 -13.83
CA GLU A 249 -7.59 4.83 -13.12
C GLU A 249 -8.52 5.65 -12.20
N GLN A 250 -7.92 6.36 -11.25
CA GLN A 250 -8.64 7.31 -10.39
C GLN A 250 -9.09 8.54 -11.19
N GLU A 251 -10.32 9.00 -10.95
CA GLU A 251 -10.86 10.18 -11.65
C GLU A 251 -10.60 11.45 -10.84
N ALA A 252 -9.43 12.05 -11.04
CA ALA A 252 -9.03 13.31 -10.44
C ALA A 252 -7.91 13.99 -11.23
N ASN A 253 -7.74 15.30 -11.07
CA ASN A 253 -6.58 16.03 -11.59
C ASN A 253 -5.64 16.41 -10.45
N LEU A 254 -4.76 15.49 -10.06
CA LEU A 254 -3.77 15.68 -8.99
C LEU A 254 -2.33 15.84 -9.52
N ASN A 255 -2.15 15.87 -10.84
CA ASN A 255 -0.86 16.03 -11.52
C ASN A 255 -0.57 17.49 -11.96
N SER A 256 -1.26 18.48 -11.41
CA SER A 256 -0.99 19.90 -11.70
C SER A 256 0.45 20.28 -11.34
N PRO A 257 1.17 21.11 -12.12
CA PRO A 257 2.52 21.58 -11.73
C PRO A 257 2.49 22.52 -10.51
N ASP A 258 1.36 23.17 -10.24
CA ASP A 258 1.17 24.10 -9.13
C ASP A 258 0.70 23.37 -7.85
N LEU A 259 1.46 23.48 -6.76
CA LEU A 259 1.19 22.79 -5.50
C LEU A 259 -0.15 23.21 -4.90
N SER A 260 -0.49 24.49 -4.96
CA SER A 260 -1.73 25.03 -4.42
C SER A 260 -2.93 24.36 -5.09
N ASN A 261 -2.96 24.32 -6.43
CA ASN A 261 -3.97 23.60 -7.18
C ASN A 261 -4.00 22.11 -6.86
N ARG A 262 -2.83 21.43 -6.80
CA ARG A 262 -2.77 20.01 -6.42
C ARG A 262 -3.40 19.76 -5.05
N LEU A 263 -3.02 20.54 -4.05
CA LEU A 263 -3.49 20.39 -2.67
C LEU A 263 -5.00 20.63 -2.55
N ALA A 264 -5.52 21.66 -3.23
CA ALA A 264 -6.95 21.96 -3.24
C ALA A 264 -7.78 20.82 -3.86
N GLN A 265 -7.37 20.30 -5.02
CA GLN A 265 -8.02 19.16 -5.69
C GLN A 265 -7.89 17.87 -4.88
N LEU A 266 -6.72 17.63 -4.28
CA LEU A 266 -6.45 16.48 -3.44
C LEU A 266 -7.36 16.44 -2.22
N MET A 267 -7.51 17.57 -1.51
CA MET A 267 -8.39 17.65 -0.34
C MET A 267 -9.84 17.39 -0.74
N LEU A 268 -10.30 17.87 -1.90
CA LEU A 268 -11.65 17.59 -2.40
C LEU A 268 -11.83 16.10 -2.71
N TYR A 269 -10.91 15.50 -3.45
CA TYR A 269 -10.98 14.10 -3.85
C TYR A 269 -10.96 13.16 -2.65
N TYR A 270 -9.92 13.23 -1.81
CA TYR A 270 -9.80 12.32 -0.68
C TYR A 270 -10.80 12.57 0.43
N SER A 271 -11.37 13.77 0.57
CA SER A 271 -12.49 13.97 1.50
C SER A 271 -13.71 13.12 1.10
N ASN A 272 -14.00 12.97 -0.19
CA ASN A 272 -15.10 12.12 -0.66
C ASN A 272 -14.72 10.63 -0.57
N VAL A 273 -13.50 10.25 -0.96
CA VAL A 273 -13.00 8.88 -0.83
C VAL A 273 -13.03 8.42 0.63
N PHE A 274 -12.62 9.24 1.59
CA PHE A 274 -12.62 8.84 2.99
C PHE A 274 -14.05 8.74 3.55
N LYS A 275 -14.96 9.64 3.17
CA LYS A 275 -16.38 9.54 3.55
C LYS A 275 -17.04 8.27 3.00
N LEU A 276 -16.66 7.85 1.80
CA LEU A 276 -17.05 6.55 1.25
C LEU A 276 -16.62 5.40 2.17
N LEU A 277 -15.35 5.39 2.59
CA LEU A 277 -14.83 4.35 3.50
C LEU A 277 -15.56 4.31 4.86
N GLU A 278 -16.09 5.45 5.33
CA GLU A 278 -16.85 5.51 6.58
C GLU A 278 -18.25 4.88 6.48
N GLN A 279 -18.81 4.76 5.27
CA GLN A 279 -20.12 4.14 5.06
C GLN A 279 -20.05 2.61 5.00
N ASP A 280 -18.87 2.07 4.73
CA ASP A 280 -18.60 0.64 4.89
C ASP A 280 -18.33 0.38 6.38
N ASN A 281 -19.29 -0.20 7.10
CA ASN A 281 -19.19 -0.52 8.54
C ASN A 281 -18.12 -1.59 8.85
N ASP A 282 -17.22 -1.87 7.92
CA ASP A 282 -16.19 -2.89 8.00
C ASP A 282 -14.96 -2.40 8.78
N THR A 283 -14.30 -3.31 9.47
CA THR A 283 -13.11 -3.07 10.30
C THR A 283 -11.86 -2.71 9.47
N SER A 284 -11.96 -2.75 8.13
CA SER A 284 -10.91 -2.51 7.12
C SER A 284 -10.42 -1.05 7.00
N ILE A 285 -11.13 -0.06 7.57
CA ILE A 285 -10.86 1.38 7.38
C ILE A 285 -9.40 1.78 7.68
N SER A 286 -8.71 1.13 8.63
CA SER A 286 -7.33 1.49 8.99
C SER A 286 -6.30 1.19 7.89
N ARG A 287 -6.46 0.12 7.13
CA ARG A 287 -5.53 -0.30 6.07
C ARG A 287 -5.75 0.47 4.79
N GLU A 288 -7.01 0.62 4.37
CA GLU A 288 -7.38 1.40 3.19
C GLU A 288 -6.94 2.87 3.34
N THR A 289 -7.06 3.42 4.55
CA THR A 289 -6.56 4.77 4.82
C THR A 289 -5.03 4.88 4.81
N SER A 290 -4.30 3.81 5.11
CA SER A 290 -2.83 3.77 4.99
C SER A 290 -2.36 3.73 3.53
N TYR A 291 -3.12 3.05 2.65
CA TYR A 291 -2.89 3.11 1.20
C TYR A 291 -3.02 4.55 0.68
N PHE A 292 -4.12 5.23 1.02
CA PHE A 292 -4.35 6.61 0.59
C PHE A 292 -3.41 7.62 1.27
N ARG A 293 -2.97 7.38 2.51
CA ARG A 293 -1.95 8.22 3.19
C ARG A 293 -0.71 8.38 2.32
N ARG A 294 -0.23 7.29 1.69
CA ARG A 294 0.98 7.33 0.86
C ARG A 294 0.76 8.07 -0.45
N GLN A 295 -0.39 7.86 -1.09
CA GLN A 295 -0.74 8.62 -2.28
C GLN A 295 -0.78 10.12 -1.99
N ILE A 296 -1.48 10.52 -0.91
CA ILE A 296 -1.55 11.91 -0.45
C ILE A 296 -0.13 12.47 -0.19
N CYS A 297 0.69 11.72 0.54
CA CYS A 297 2.06 12.13 0.83
C CYS A 297 2.90 12.30 -0.43
N ASN A 298 2.82 11.37 -1.39
CA ASN A 298 3.62 11.44 -2.61
C ASN A 298 3.19 12.60 -3.53
N VAL A 299 1.88 12.83 -3.71
CA VAL A 299 1.35 13.92 -4.55
C VAL A 299 1.80 15.30 -4.06
N VAL A 300 1.85 15.51 -2.74
CA VAL A 300 2.15 16.82 -2.13
C VAL A 300 3.63 16.98 -1.80
N ALA A 301 4.28 15.95 -1.26
CA ALA A 301 5.65 16.05 -0.75
C ALA A 301 6.73 15.89 -1.82
N CYS A 302 6.45 15.14 -2.89
CA CYS A 302 7.44 14.82 -3.91
C CYS A 302 7.31 15.67 -5.16
N GLU A 303 8.41 15.76 -5.92
CA GLU A 303 8.51 16.49 -7.19
C GLU A 303 9.37 15.67 -8.17
N GLY A 304 9.28 16.00 -9.47
CA GLY A 304 10.05 15.36 -10.53
C GLY A 304 9.87 13.83 -10.56
N ILE A 305 10.96 13.09 -10.71
CA ILE A 305 10.97 11.62 -10.77
C ILE A 305 10.54 10.92 -9.47
N ASN A 306 10.50 11.65 -8.35
CA ASN A 306 10.09 11.11 -7.05
C ASN A 306 8.57 11.25 -6.83
N GLN A 307 7.91 12.12 -7.60
CA GLN A 307 6.44 12.20 -7.64
C GLN A 307 5.95 11.12 -8.61
N VAL A 308 5.61 9.98 -8.03
CA VAL A 308 5.22 8.76 -8.74
C VAL A 308 3.70 8.65 -8.85
N GLU A 309 2.97 9.10 -7.85
CA GLU A 309 1.50 9.13 -7.85
C GLU A 309 1.05 10.33 -8.68
N ARG A 310 0.93 10.12 -10.00
CA ARG A 310 0.48 11.12 -10.97
C ARG A 310 -0.89 10.73 -11.50
N ILE A 311 -1.91 11.33 -10.88
CA ILE A 311 -3.32 11.07 -11.19
C ILE A 311 -3.81 12.18 -12.12
N GLU A 312 -4.20 11.78 -13.33
CA GLU A 312 -4.78 12.63 -14.37
C GLU A 312 -6.26 12.28 -14.58
N SER A 313 -7.06 13.26 -14.99
CA SER A 313 -8.47 13.07 -15.34
C SER A 313 -8.64 12.19 -16.58
N PHE A 314 -9.82 11.59 -16.76
CA PHE A 314 -10.13 10.82 -17.95
C PHE A 314 -9.92 11.61 -19.24
N ASP A 315 -10.27 12.90 -19.26
CA ASP A 315 -10.08 13.76 -20.44
C ASP A 315 -8.61 13.83 -20.87
N GLN A 316 -7.69 13.91 -19.90
CA GLN A 316 -6.25 13.90 -20.15
C GLN A 316 -5.77 12.53 -20.67
N TRP A 317 -6.26 11.44 -20.07
CA TRP A 317 -5.96 10.09 -20.55
C TRP A 317 -6.49 9.84 -21.96
N GLN A 318 -7.73 10.23 -22.23
CA GLN A 318 -8.36 10.11 -23.55
C GLN A 318 -7.56 10.87 -24.60
N HIS A 319 -7.13 12.09 -24.29
CA HIS A 319 -6.28 12.88 -25.19
C HIS A 319 -4.96 12.17 -25.49
N ARG A 320 -4.26 11.70 -24.45
CA ARG A 320 -2.97 11.03 -24.55
C ARG A 320 -3.04 9.75 -25.38
N LEU A 321 -4.05 8.92 -25.11
CA LEU A 321 -4.26 7.65 -25.81
C LEU A 321 -4.65 7.87 -27.27
N SER A 322 -5.48 8.87 -27.54
CA SER A 322 -5.86 9.27 -28.91
C SER A 322 -4.65 9.76 -29.71
N GLN A 323 -3.79 10.59 -29.11
CA GLN A 323 -2.53 11.02 -29.73
C GLN A 323 -1.57 9.87 -29.99
N ALA A 324 -1.57 8.87 -29.10
CA ALA A 324 -0.84 7.63 -29.29
C ALA A 324 -1.48 6.69 -30.34
N GLY A 325 -2.55 7.08 -31.04
CA GLY A 325 -3.15 6.30 -32.12
C GLY A 325 -4.10 5.19 -31.66
N PHE A 326 -4.58 5.26 -30.41
CA PHE A 326 -5.63 4.38 -29.92
C PHE A 326 -7.00 5.05 -30.02
N ARG A 327 -8.05 4.25 -30.20
CA ARG A 327 -9.44 4.69 -30.20
C ARG A 327 -10.22 4.01 -29.08
N PRO A 328 -11.21 4.69 -28.47
CA PRO A 328 -12.06 4.06 -27.48
C PRO A 328 -12.86 2.90 -28.11
N GLY A 329 -12.96 1.80 -27.38
CA GLY A 329 -13.80 0.65 -27.67
C GLY A 329 -15.08 0.66 -26.81
N PRO A 330 -16.09 -0.15 -27.18
CA PRO A 330 -17.27 -0.32 -26.34
C PRO A 330 -16.90 -1.03 -25.04
N LEU A 331 -17.54 -0.63 -23.94
CA LEU A 331 -17.48 -1.30 -22.64
C LEU A 331 -18.88 -1.25 -22.02
N GLN A 332 -19.54 -2.40 -21.91
CA GLN A 332 -20.84 -2.51 -21.25
C GLN A 332 -20.66 -2.98 -19.81
N ALA A 333 -21.19 -2.23 -18.83
CA ALA A 333 -21.09 -2.59 -17.41
C ALA A 333 -22.11 -3.66 -16.98
N ALA A 334 -22.25 -4.75 -17.76
CA ALA A 334 -23.29 -5.75 -17.56
C ALA A 334 -23.10 -6.57 -16.27
N ARG A 335 -21.87 -7.08 -16.00
CA ARG A 335 -21.56 -7.80 -14.75
C ARG A 335 -21.34 -6.83 -13.60
N LEU A 336 -20.73 -5.69 -13.90
CA LEU A 336 -20.50 -4.62 -12.93
C LEU A 336 -21.79 -4.17 -12.25
N SER A 337 -22.85 -3.95 -13.03
CA SER A 337 -24.15 -3.59 -12.47
C SER A 337 -24.64 -4.64 -11.46
N PHE A 338 -24.55 -5.93 -11.80
CA PHE A 338 -25.04 -7.02 -10.95
C PHE A 338 -24.28 -7.17 -9.61
N ASN A 339 -22.94 -7.16 -9.63
CA ASN A 339 -22.13 -7.30 -8.42
C ASN A 339 -22.27 -6.08 -7.49
N PHE A 340 -22.35 -4.86 -8.05
CA PHE A 340 -22.52 -3.63 -7.28
C PHE A 340 -23.89 -3.54 -6.59
N PHE A 341 -24.96 -4.00 -7.25
CA PHE A 341 -26.32 -4.00 -6.67
C PHE A 341 -26.43 -4.85 -5.39
N LEU A 342 -25.59 -5.87 -5.22
CA LEU A 342 -25.67 -6.80 -4.10
C LEU A 342 -24.81 -6.35 -2.90
N GLU A 343 -23.61 -5.81 -3.14
CA GLU A 343 -22.61 -5.62 -2.08
C GLU A 343 -22.17 -4.17 -1.81
N LEU A 344 -22.33 -3.23 -2.76
CA LEU A 344 -21.77 -1.87 -2.68
C LEU A 344 -22.81 -0.77 -2.97
N LYS A 345 -23.91 -0.78 -2.20
CA LYS A 345 -25.16 -0.03 -2.48
C LYS A 345 -25.06 1.49 -2.51
N TYR A 346 -23.97 2.07 -2.00
CA TYR A 346 -23.74 3.52 -1.96
C TYR A 346 -22.98 4.05 -3.18
N LEU A 347 -22.51 3.16 -4.05
CA LEU A 347 -21.77 3.49 -5.28
C LEU A 347 -22.68 3.42 -6.51
N GLU A 348 -22.39 4.28 -7.47
CA GLU A 348 -23.11 4.42 -8.73
C GLU A 348 -22.14 4.15 -9.90
N ILE A 349 -22.61 3.39 -10.89
CA ILE A 349 -21.87 3.20 -12.15
C ILE A 349 -22.61 3.94 -13.24
N GLU A 350 -21.94 4.93 -13.81
CA GLU A 350 -22.43 5.67 -14.97
C GLU A 350 -21.75 5.13 -16.22
N GLN A 351 -22.55 4.65 -17.18
CA GLN A 351 -22.06 4.42 -18.53
C GLN A 351 -22.06 5.74 -19.28
N LYS A 352 -20.89 6.16 -19.75
CA LYS A 352 -20.70 7.34 -20.58
C LYS A 352 -20.20 6.89 -21.95
N ASP A 353 -20.29 7.76 -22.95
CA ASP A 353 -19.89 7.42 -24.32
C ASP A 353 -18.40 7.02 -24.37
N GLY A 354 -18.14 5.70 -24.44
CA GLY A 354 -16.81 5.09 -24.56
C GLY A 354 -16.09 4.73 -23.26
N HIS A 355 -16.69 4.91 -22.08
CA HIS A 355 -16.10 4.50 -20.79
C HIS A 355 -17.17 4.35 -19.70
N ILE A 356 -16.77 3.78 -18.57
CA ILE A 356 -17.62 3.68 -17.38
C ILE A 356 -16.98 4.44 -16.22
N GLN A 357 -17.81 5.04 -15.38
CA GLN A 357 -17.36 5.84 -14.25
C GLN A 357 -17.97 5.30 -12.95
N LEU A 358 -17.11 5.07 -11.96
CA LEU A 358 -17.50 4.81 -10.58
C LEU A 358 -17.69 6.13 -9.85
N SER A 359 -18.84 6.30 -9.21
CA SER A 359 -19.19 7.54 -8.50
C SER A 359 -19.79 7.26 -7.12
N TRP A 360 -19.67 8.23 -6.21
CA TRP A 360 -20.35 8.23 -4.91
C TRP A 360 -21.16 9.51 -4.75
N HIS A 361 -22.48 9.39 -4.66
CA HIS A 361 -23.40 10.54 -4.65
C HIS A 361 -23.11 11.54 -5.80
N GLY A 362 -22.91 11.03 -7.02
CA GLY A 362 -22.52 11.81 -8.19
C GLY A 362 -21.09 12.38 -8.20
N PHE A 363 -20.28 12.16 -7.15
CA PHE A 363 -18.86 12.53 -7.15
C PHE A 363 -18.03 11.43 -7.85
N PRO A 364 -17.26 11.75 -8.91
CA PRO A 364 -16.46 10.77 -9.62
C PRO A 364 -15.29 10.26 -8.77
N LEU A 365 -15.05 8.95 -8.79
CA LEU A 365 -13.99 8.29 -8.01
C LEU A 365 -12.95 7.62 -8.90
N ALA A 366 -13.41 6.86 -9.90
CA ALA A 366 -12.58 6.11 -10.83
C ALA A 366 -13.27 5.98 -12.18
N VAL A 367 -12.47 5.73 -13.21
CA VAL A 367 -12.92 5.46 -14.58
C VAL A 367 -12.30 4.16 -15.09
N ALA A 368 -13.05 3.43 -15.90
CA ALA A 368 -12.54 2.30 -16.66
C ALA A 368 -12.92 2.45 -18.14
N SER A 369 -11.98 2.15 -19.03
CA SER A 369 -12.13 2.35 -20.47
C SER A 369 -11.38 1.28 -21.27
N VAL A 370 -11.89 1.00 -22.46
CA VAL A 370 -11.30 0.03 -23.41
C VAL A 370 -10.73 0.78 -24.58
N TRP A 371 -9.55 0.37 -25.04
CA TRP A 371 -8.81 1.00 -26.12
C TRP A 371 -8.37 -0.02 -27.14
N LYS A 372 -8.49 0.32 -28.42
CA LYS A 372 -8.06 -0.49 -29.57
C LYS A 372 -7.12 0.30 -30.44
N LEU A 373 -6.25 -0.39 -31.17
CA LEU A 373 -5.42 0.26 -32.18
C LEU A 373 -6.32 0.87 -33.26
N THR A 374 -6.01 2.09 -33.70
CA THR A 374 -6.69 2.69 -34.84
C THR A 374 -6.17 2.00 -36.10
N ASP A 375 -7.07 1.44 -36.92
CA ASP A 375 -6.67 0.90 -38.21
C ASP A 375 -5.97 2.01 -39.02
N PRO A 376 -4.84 1.73 -39.68
CA PRO A 376 -4.25 2.72 -40.58
C PRO A 376 -5.33 3.15 -41.57
N PRO A 377 -5.45 4.45 -41.88
CA PRO A 377 -6.47 4.92 -42.82
C PRO A 377 -6.35 4.08 -44.09
N GLN A 378 -7.44 3.43 -44.49
CA GLN A 378 -7.48 2.69 -45.74
C GLN A 378 -7.25 3.69 -46.86
N SER A 379 -6.00 3.88 -47.24
CA SER A 379 -5.63 4.62 -48.44
C SER A 379 -6.24 3.84 -49.59
N SER A 380 -7.29 4.41 -50.18
CA SER A 380 -7.71 4.04 -51.52
C SER A 380 -6.45 4.01 -52.40
N SER A 381 -6.25 2.87 -53.04
CA SER A 381 -5.16 2.54 -53.95
C SER A 381 -4.69 3.75 -54.77
N GLY A 382 -3.54 4.30 -54.39
CA GLY A 382 -2.84 5.36 -55.10
C GLY A 382 -1.34 5.13 -54.97
N LEU A 383 -0.80 4.36 -55.90
CA LEU A 383 0.61 4.00 -56.02
C LEU A 383 1.49 5.27 -56.01
N CYS A 384 2.42 5.41 -55.06
CA CYS A 384 3.59 6.26 -55.24
C CYS A 384 4.81 5.55 -54.65
N VAL A 385 5.66 5.05 -55.55
CA VAL A 385 6.99 4.52 -55.26
C VAL A 385 7.96 5.69 -55.28
N MET A 386 8.68 5.93 -54.18
CA MET A 386 10.06 6.46 -54.18
C MET A 386 10.75 5.91 -52.92
N GLN A 387 11.58 4.88 -53.05
CA GLN A 387 13.02 4.86 -53.40
C GLN A 387 13.92 5.17 -52.19
N ASP A 388 14.79 4.20 -51.92
CA ASP A 388 15.74 4.10 -50.81
C ASP A 388 16.68 5.30 -50.66
N ILE A 389 16.96 5.69 -49.41
CA ILE A 389 18.28 6.18 -49.02
C ILE A 389 18.71 5.40 -47.77
N VAL A 390 19.66 4.50 -47.99
CA VAL A 390 20.51 3.87 -46.99
C VAL A 390 21.63 4.86 -46.71
N ASP A 391 21.85 5.23 -45.46
CA ASP A 391 23.16 5.63 -44.96
C ASP A 391 23.32 5.11 -43.53
N LEU A 392 24.15 4.07 -43.42
CA LEU A 392 24.72 3.51 -42.19
C LEU A 392 26.21 3.89 -42.22
N GLU A 393 26.67 4.60 -41.20
CA GLU A 393 28.05 4.55 -40.65
C GLU A 393 28.05 5.41 -39.37
N GLU A 394 27.98 4.85 -38.17
CA GLU A 394 29.01 4.22 -37.33
C GLU A 394 29.92 5.19 -36.52
N MET A 395 29.89 4.96 -35.20
CA MET A 395 30.94 5.12 -34.17
C MET A 395 31.22 6.49 -33.52
N ALA A 396 30.87 6.57 -32.23
CA ALA A 396 31.84 6.67 -31.12
C ALA A 396 31.10 6.40 -29.78
N SER A 397 31.13 5.17 -29.28
CA SER A 397 31.96 4.74 -28.14
C SER A 397 31.86 5.64 -26.90
N SER A 398 31.02 5.26 -25.94
CA SER A 398 31.28 5.55 -24.53
C SER A 398 31.27 4.24 -23.76
N SER A 399 32.46 3.93 -23.28
CA SER A 399 32.87 2.79 -22.46
C SER A 399 31.85 2.40 -21.38
N GLU A 400 31.53 1.12 -21.37
CA GLU A 400 31.07 0.39 -20.19
C GLU A 400 32.13 0.53 -19.08
N SER A 401 31.70 1.04 -17.93
CA SER A 401 32.32 0.73 -16.65
C SER A 401 31.29 -0.04 -15.86
N GLU A 402 31.38 -1.36 -15.93
CA GLU A 402 31.04 -2.21 -14.78
C GLU A 402 31.98 -1.79 -13.65
N ASP A 403 31.42 -1.32 -12.53
CA ASP A 403 31.93 -1.53 -11.17
C ASP A 403 30.98 -0.82 -10.16
N ASP A 404 30.66 -1.54 -9.09
CA ASP A 404 30.01 -1.12 -7.83
C ASP A 404 28.45 -1.03 -7.75
N GLU A 405 27.74 -2.13 -8.05
CA GLU A 405 26.46 -2.45 -7.38
C GLU A 405 26.71 -3.19 -6.06
N GLU A 406 27.31 -2.52 -5.08
CA GLU A 406 27.33 -2.98 -3.68
C GLU A 406 27.13 -1.79 -2.74
N ASN A 407 25.90 -1.28 -2.69
CA ASN A 407 25.27 -0.59 -1.55
C ASN A 407 23.90 -0.03 -1.99
N ASP A 408 22.85 -0.87 -1.97
CA ASP A 408 21.48 -0.37 -1.85
C ASP A 408 20.92 -0.68 -0.44
N PRO A 409 21.24 0.17 0.56
CA PRO A 409 20.29 0.53 1.57
C PRO A 409 19.60 1.81 1.09
N CYS A 410 18.30 1.94 1.33
CA CYS A 410 17.67 3.25 1.38
C CYS A 410 18.27 4.07 2.55
N ILE A 411 19.47 4.59 2.32
CA ILE A 411 20.15 5.55 3.17
C ILE A 411 19.34 6.82 3.03
N MET A 412 18.73 7.22 4.14
CA MET A 412 18.23 8.57 4.41
C MET A 412 19.07 9.60 3.64
N ALA A 413 18.51 10.11 2.53
CA ALA A 413 19.15 11.18 1.78
C ALA A 413 19.29 12.36 2.74
N ASP A 414 20.55 12.72 2.98
CA ASP A 414 21.01 13.75 3.88
C ASP A 414 20.21 15.05 3.77
N ARG A 415 19.76 15.55 4.93
CA ARG A 415 20.23 16.80 5.54
C ARG A 415 19.58 16.93 6.92
N ASN A 416 20.32 17.45 7.89
CA ASN A 416 19.80 17.87 9.19
C ASN A 416 18.69 18.94 9.00
N LEU A 417 17.43 18.55 8.78
CA LEU A 417 16.32 19.46 8.42
C LEU A 417 15.26 19.67 9.51
N TRP A 418 15.47 19.23 10.75
CA TRP A 418 14.50 19.53 11.80
C TRP A 418 14.66 20.98 12.25
N CYS A 419 13.60 21.78 12.14
CA CYS A 419 13.62 23.18 12.55
C CYS A 419 13.90 23.29 14.05
N THR A 420 14.93 24.03 14.46
CA THR A 420 15.26 24.19 15.89
C THR A 420 14.18 24.94 16.68
N GLN A 421 13.27 25.63 15.98
CA GLN A 421 12.20 26.46 16.55
C GLN A 421 10.80 25.88 16.35
N GLY A 422 10.59 24.94 15.41
CA GLY A 422 9.27 24.46 15.01
C GLY A 422 8.82 23.20 15.75
N SER A 423 8.04 23.36 16.83
CA SER A 423 7.67 22.23 17.69
C SER A 423 6.63 21.30 17.05
N SER A 424 5.66 21.87 16.32
CA SER A 424 4.58 21.12 15.67
C SER A 424 5.08 20.39 14.43
N MET A 425 5.86 21.05 13.57
CA MET A 425 6.50 20.45 12.40
C MET A 425 7.40 19.29 12.78
N ASN A 426 8.24 19.46 13.80
CA ASN A 426 9.14 18.40 14.26
C ASN A 426 8.37 17.20 14.82
N GLN A 427 7.26 17.42 15.54
CA GLN A 427 6.43 16.32 16.00
C GLN A 427 5.76 15.58 14.84
N ILE A 428 5.24 16.31 13.84
CA ILE A 428 4.64 15.69 12.65
C ILE A 428 5.69 14.86 11.89
N ALA A 429 6.88 15.43 11.69
CA ALA A 429 8.03 14.80 11.04
C ALA A 429 8.48 13.53 11.77
N ALA A 430 8.66 13.61 13.09
CA ALA A 430 9.08 12.48 13.90
C ALA A 430 8.13 11.29 13.71
N SER A 431 6.83 11.50 13.82
CA SER A 431 5.86 10.42 13.68
C SER A 431 5.75 9.88 12.25
N ALA A 432 5.92 10.74 11.24
CA ALA A 432 5.98 10.31 9.85
C ALA A 432 7.17 9.36 9.62
N SER A 433 8.36 9.76 10.09
CA SER A 433 9.57 8.94 10.02
C SER A 433 9.48 7.65 10.85
N LEU A 434 8.89 7.70 12.04
CA LEU A 434 8.69 6.51 12.87
C LEU A 434 7.68 5.54 12.23
N PHE A 435 6.61 6.05 11.60
CA PHE A 435 5.71 5.21 10.81
C PHE A 435 6.45 4.49 9.69
N ASP A 436 7.29 5.20 8.92
CA ASP A 436 8.06 4.60 7.82
C ASP A 436 9.04 3.52 8.34
N ILE A 437 9.65 3.74 9.50
CA ILE A 437 10.52 2.76 10.19
C ILE A 437 9.74 1.52 10.62
N LEU A 438 8.61 1.71 11.31
CA LEU A 438 7.77 0.62 11.78
C LEU A 438 7.24 -0.21 10.62
N GLU A 439 6.76 0.46 9.57
CA GLU A 439 6.33 -0.20 8.35
C GLU A 439 7.45 -1.06 7.76
N TYR A 440 8.65 -0.49 7.58
CA TYR A 440 9.78 -1.20 6.97
C TYR A 440 10.14 -2.45 7.77
N ILE A 441 10.29 -2.32 9.08
CA ILE A 441 10.66 -3.43 9.97
C ILE A 441 9.57 -4.50 9.98
N CYS A 442 8.30 -4.12 10.14
CA CYS A 442 7.21 -5.09 10.18
C CYS A 442 7.10 -5.87 8.86
N ASN A 443 7.33 -5.22 7.72
CA ASN A 443 7.32 -5.90 6.42
C ASN A 443 8.53 -6.82 6.22
N LEU A 444 9.71 -6.38 6.65
CA LEU A 444 10.98 -7.11 6.54
C LEU A 444 10.95 -8.40 7.37
N TYR A 445 10.47 -8.29 8.61
CA TYR A 445 10.48 -9.36 9.60
C TYR A 445 9.12 -10.06 9.77
N LYS A 446 8.13 -9.71 8.94
CA LYS A 446 6.74 -10.21 9.01
C LYS A 446 6.12 -10.07 10.40
N LEU A 447 6.44 -8.97 11.10
CA LEU A 447 5.84 -8.68 12.40
C LEU A 447 4.40 -8.22 12.21
N PRO A 448 3.44 -8.78 12.99
CA PRO A 448 2.04 -8.50 12.79
C PRO A 448 1.61 -7.06 13.11
N ALA A 449 2.28 -6.39 14.05
CA ALA A 449 1.98 -5.01 14.42
C ALA A 449 3.16 -4.33 15.13
N ALA A 450 3.16 -3.00 15.12
CA ALA A 450 4.01 -2.17 15.95
C ALA A 450 3.35 -0.82 16.25
N GLY A 451 3.70 -0.21 17.39
CA GLY A 451 3.18 1.08 17.84
C GLY A 451 4.25 1.99 18.40
N THR A 452 4.01 3.30 18.34
CA THR A 452 4.87 4.32 18.94
C THR A 452 4.17 4.94 20.13
N TRP A 453 4.83 4.94 21.29
CA TRP A 453 4.43 5.68 22.47
C TRP A 453 5.30 6.94 22.61
N ILE A 454 4.69 8.06 22.99
CA ILE A 454 5.36 9.35 23.15
C ILE A 454 5.16 9.87 24.58
N SER A 455 6.23 10.39 25.19
CA SER A 455 6.12 11.04 26.50
C SER A 455 5.37 12.37 26.42
N CYS A 456 4.35 12.52 27.25
CA CYS A 456 3.72 13.80 27.55
C CYS A 456 4.41 14.44 28.75
N ASN A 457 5.25 15.45 28.53
CA ASN A 457 5.68 16.31 29.64
C ASN A 457 4.51 17.21 30.03
N ARG A 458 4.16 17.29 31.32
CA ARG A 458 3.31 18.38 31.82
C ARG A 458 4.10 19.68 31.67
N GLU A 459 3.65 20.57 30.79
CA GLU A 459 4.23 21.90 30.71
C GLU A 459 4.02 22.61 32.05
N GLY A 460 5.11 22.80 32.82
CA GLY A 460 5.12 23.61 34.03
C GLY A 460 5.58 22.94 35.32
N ASP A 461 5.76 21.62 35.38
CA ASP A 461 6.16 20.97 36.64
C ASP A 461 7.67 20.77 36.76
N THR A 462 8.29 21.58 37.62
CA THR A 462 9.70 21.45 38.05
C THR A 462 9.90 20.40 39.16
N ASN A 463 8.92 19.55 39.43
CA ASN A 463 9.00 18.53 40.47
C ASN A 463 9.62 17.24 39.91
N SER A 464 10.85 16.92 40.33
CA SER A 464 11.67 15.80 39.83
C SER A 464 11.18 14.39 40.22
N ASN A 465 10.01 14.27 40.84
CA ASN A 465 9.47 13.02 41.40
C ASN A 465 8.18 12.53 40.72
N GLU A 466 7.63 13.26 39.75
CA GLU A 466 6.46 12.76 38.99
C GLU A 466 6.91 11.79 37.89
N LYS A 467 6.29 10.61 37.85
CA LYS A 467 6.53 9.61 36.80
C LYS A 467 6.10 10.16 35.44
N ARG A 468 6.90 9.89 34.41
CA ARG A 468 6.58 10.26 33.03
C ARG A 468 5.36 9.49 32.53
N ILE A 469 4.50 10.15 31.76
CA ILE A 469 3.31 9.55 31.16
C ILE A 469 3.53 9.34 29.66
N LEU A 470 3.27 8.13 29.18
CA LEU A 470 3.28 7.75 27.78
C LEU A 470 1.85 7.71 27.22
N ILE A 471 1.70 8.21 25.99
CA ILE A 471 0.48 8.07 25.17
C ILE A 471 0.84 7.47 23.82
N ILE A 472 -0.06 6.69 23.23
CA ILE A 472 0.14 6.17 21.88
C ILE A 472 0.05 7.32 20.86
N ASP A 473 0.95 7.32 19.88
CA ASP A 473 0.83 8.17 18.70
C ASP A 473 0.22 7.36 17.56
N SER A 474 -1.09 7.57 17.35
CA SER A 474 -1.87 6.87 16.33
C SER A 474 -1.35 7.08 14.90
N ARG A 475 -0.55 8.12 14.65
CA ARG A 475 0.02 8.40 13.32
C ARG A 475 1.30 7.60 13.07
N ALA A 476 1.89 7.02 14.11
CA ALA A 476 3.11 6.22 14.09
C ALA A 476 2.85 4.80 14.63
N CYS A 477 1.80 4.15 14.13
CA CYS A 477 1.49 2.75 14.38
C CYS A 477 1.30 2.03 13.03
N TYR A 478 1.67 0.75 12.98
CA TYR A 478 1.57 -0.10 11.79
C TYR A 478 1.00 -1.48 12.14
N THR A 479 0.16 -2.02 11.26
CA THR A 479 -0.44 -3.35 11.40
C THR A 479 -0.38 -4.09 10.06
N LEU A 480 0.18 -5.31 10.06
CA LEU A 480 0.31 -6.18 8.90
C LEU A 480 -0.94 -7.04 8.66
N ILE A 481 -1.56 -7.54 9.73
CA ILE A 481 -2.74 -8.43 9.70
C ILE A 481 -4.00 -7.61 10.02
N PRO A 482 -5.15 -7.86 9.37
CA PRO A 482 -6.41 -7.25 9.78
C PRO A 482 -6.80 -7.85 11.13
N LEU A 483 -6.40 -7.21 12.22
CA LEU A 483 -7.00 -7.47 13.51
C LEU A 483 -8.41 -6.90 13.44
N ASP A 484 -9.43 -7.73 13.63
CA ASP A 484 -10.85 -7.34 13.70
C ASP A 484 -11.14 -6.26 14.76
N TYR A 485 -10.14 -5.84 15.54
CA TYR A 485 -10.21 -4.76 16.50
C TYR A 485 -8.95 -3.90 16.43
N ASP A 486 -9.16 -2.64 16.07
CA ASP A 486 -8.17 -1.58 15.89
C ASP A 486 -7.24 -1.45 17.12
N PHE A 487 -6.06 -2.10 17.07
CA PHE A 487 -5.01 -2.05 18.10
C PHE A 487 -4.73 -0.61 18.53
N VAL A 488 -4.68 0.32 17.57
CA VAL A 488 -4.42 1.74 17.84
C VAL A 488 -5.54 2.36 18.65
N ARG A 489 -6.80 2.03 18.34
CA ARG A 489 -7.98 2.49 19.10
C ARG A 489 -7.95 2.01 20.54
N VAL A 490 -7.58 0.76 20.78
CA VAL A 490 -7.53 0.21 22.14
C VAL A 490 -6.32 0.75 22.90
N SER A 491 -5.15 0.80 22.28
CA SER A 491 -3.95 1.44 22.84
C SER A 491 -4.19 2.91 23.21
N ALA A 492 -5.04 3.62 22.45
CA ALA A 492 -5.40 5.02 22.72
C ALA A 492 -6.27 5.22 23.97
N LEU A 493 -6.85 4.16 24.54
CA LEU A 493 -7.57 4.23 25.82
C LEU A 493 -6.61 4.33 27.02
N PHE A 494 -5.33 4.00 26.84
CA PHE A 494 -4.36 3.91 27.92
C PHE A 494 -3.45 5.15 28.00
N ARG A 495 -3.13 5.50 29.24
CA ARG A 495 -2.06 6.44 29.61
C ARG A 495 -1.14 5.68 30.54
N LEU A 496 0.06 5.33 30.09
CA LEU A 496 0.97 4.49 30.85
C LEU A 496 1.91 5.36 31.67
N GLU A 497 1.96 5.15 32.97
CA GLU A 497 3.03 5.74 33.78
C GLU A 497 4.36 5.00 33.53
N GLU A 498 5.45 5.67 33.85
CA GLU A 498 6.78 5.07 33.87
C GLU A 498 6.80 3.81 34.78
N GLY A 499 7.19 2.67 34.21
CA GLY A 499 7.14 1.35 34.82
C GLY A 499 5.87 0.53 34.53
N GLU A 500 4.84 1.12 33.92
CA GLU A 500 3.59 0.42 33.57
C GLU A 500 3.59 -0.11 32.13
N GLY A 501 3.06 -1.31 31.94
CA GLY A 501 3.08 -1.99 30.66
C GLY A 501 4.50 -2.19 30.11
N ILE A 502 4.61 -2.77 28.91
CA ILE A 502 5.92 -3.00 28.31
C ILE A 502 6.61 -1.69 27.90
N ALA A 503 5.84 -0.72 27.40
CA ALA A 503 6.36 0.57 26.98
C ALA A 503 6.85 1.43 28.15
N GLY A 504 6.11 1.47 29.27
CA GLY A 504 6.55 2.19 30.47
C GLY A 504 7.73 1.52 31.17
N LYS A 505 7.84 0.18 31.13
CA LYS A 505 9.05 -0.53 31.58
C LYS A 505 10.26 -0.22 30.71
N ALA A 506 10.11 -0.24 29.38
CA ALA A 506 11.17 0.13 28.45
C ALA A 506 11.61 1.61 28.61
N LEU A 507 10.72 2.49 29.06
CA LEU A 507 11.08 3.88 29.39
C LEU A 507 12.12 3.96 30.53
N GLN A 508 12.11 2.99 31.46
CA GLN A 508 13.08 2.86 32.56
C GLN A 508 14.36 2.11 32.12
N SER A 509 14.20 0.96 31.47
CA SER A 509 15.30 0.01 31.19
C SER A 509 15.84 0.05 29.76
N ASN A 510 15.39 1.00 28.94
CA ASN A 510 15.63 1.15 27.49
C ASN A 510 15.04 0.05 26.61
N ILE A 511 15.12 -1.21 27.01
CA ILE A 511 14.48 -2.34 26.33
C ILE A 511 13.73 -3.21 27.35
N HIS A 512 12.55 -3.70 26.98
CA HIS A 512 11.80 -4.67 27.77
C HIS A 512 11.17 -5.70 26.84
N ILE A 513 11.20 -6.97 27.25
CA ILE A 513 10.64 -8.10 26.50
C ILE A 513 9.61 -8.78 27.40
N GLN A 514 8.41 -8.99 26.87
CA GLN A 514 7.37 -9.77 27.52
C GLN A 514 7.20 -11.10 26.78
N HIS A 515 7.56 -12.17 27.49
CA HIS A 515 7.36 -13.53 27.04
C HIS A 515 5.92 -13.93 27.41
N ASP A 516 5.09 -14.23 26.42
CA ASP A 516 3.67 -14.62 26.56
C ASP A 516 2.70 -13.46 26.87
N VAL A 517 1.99 -12.98 25.84
CA VAL A 517 0.97 -11.91 25.92
C VAL A 517 -0.42 -12.46 26.36
N TYR A 518 -0.56 -13.78 26.51
CA TYR A 518 -1.84 -14.45 26.78
C TYR A 518 -2.36 -14.28 28.22
N GLU A 519 -1.50 -13.88 29.15
CA GLU A 519 -1.88 -13.53 30.52
C GLU A 519 -1.61 -12.04 30.72
N PRO A 520 -2.59 -11.15 30.45
CA PRO A 520 -2.43 -9.76 30.82
C PRO A 520 -2.19 -9.69 32.33
N ASP A 521 -1.30 -8.79 32.76
CA ASP A 521 -1.16 -8.46 34.18
C ASP A 521 -2.51 -7.91 34.66
N LEU A 522 -3.32 -8.76 35.27
CA LEU A 522 -4.71 -8.48 35.64
C LEU A 522 -4.83 -7.29 36.59
N ALA A 523 -3.74 -6.92 37.27
CA ALA A 523 -3.65 -5.74 38.12
C ALA A 523 -3.58 -4.42 37.34
N ALA A 524 -3.11 -4.45 36.08
CA ALA A 524 -3.01 -3.28 35.21
C ALA A 524 -4.30 -2.99 34.41
N PHE A 525 -5.28 -3.92 34.40
CA PHE A 525 -6.48 -3.86 33.54
C PHE A 525 -7.76 -4.27 34.29
N PRO A 526 -8.33 -3.40 35.16
CA PRO A 526 -9.41 -3.76 36.07
C PRO A 526 -10.82 -3.92 35.46
N ASP A 527 -11.06 -3.46 34.22
CA ASP A 527 -12.40 -3.50 33.59
C ASP A 527 -12.63 -4.80 32.80
N SER A 528 -13.76 -5.47 33.09
CA SER A 528 -14.13 -6.78 32.53
C SER A 528 -14.35 -6.79 31.01
N THR A 529 -14.73 -5.66 30.40
CA THR A 529 -14.85 -5.50 28.95
C THR A 529 -13.50 -5.58 28.23
N ASN A 530 -12.42 -5.16 28.91
CA ASN A 530 -11.06 -5.16 28.37
C ASN A 530 -10.38 -6.54 28.48
N GLN A 531 -10.87 -7.42 29.37
CA GLN A 531 -10.38 -8.80 29.49
C GLN A 531 -10.73 -9.67 28.27
N PHE A 532 -11.88 -9.41 27.62
CA PHE A 532 -12.27 -10.11 26.41
C PHE A 532 -11.36 -9.75 25.22
N PHE A 533 -10.86 -8.52 25.16
CA PHE A 533 -9.99 -8.03 24.07
C PHE A 533 -8.69 -8.85 23.94
N TRP A 534 -8.00 -9.11 25.06
CA TRP A 534 -6.74 -9.87 25.08
C TRP A 534 -6.91 -11.35 24.70
N LYS A 535 -8.12 -11.90 24.86
CA LYS A 535 -8.44 -13.30 24.49
C LYS A 535 -8.50 -13.52 22.97
N TYR A 536 -8.69 -12.45 22.19
CA TYR A 536 -8.71 -12.48 20.72
C TYR A 536 -7.45 -11.90 20.08
N ILE A 537 -6.50 -11.38 20.88
CA ILE A 537 -5.20 -10.95 20.40
C ILE A 537 -4.38 -12.18 20.00
N THR A 538 -3.91 -12.18 18.76
CA THR A 538 -3.19 -13.29 18.13
C THR A 538 -1.67 -13.23 18.34
N PHE A 539 -1.16 -12.40 19.26
CA PHE A 539 0.28 -12.22 19.47
C PHE A 539 0.84 -13.15 20.53
N HIS A 540 2.00 -13.76 20.25
CA HIS A 540 2.66 -14.64 21.19
C HIS A 540 3.51 -13.87 22.22
N ALA A 541 4.20 -12.82 21.78
CA ALA A 541 5.10 -12.02 22.61
C ALA A 541 5.14 -10.56 22.13
N SER A 542 5.63 -9.65 22.96
CA SER A 542 5.93 -8.27 22.56
C SER A 542 7.26 -7.80 23.16
N PHE A 543 7.89 -6.82 22.52
CA PHE A 543 9.05 -6.13 23.06
C PHE A 543 8.96 -4.64 22.78
N ALA A 544 9.50 -3.82 23.68
CA ALA A 544 9.54 -2.37 23.52
C ALA A 544 10.95 -1.81 23.67
N ILE A 545 11.25 -0.80 22.85
CA ILE A 545 12.57 -0.14 22.75
C ILE A 545 12.38 1.36 22.86
N ARG A 546 13.05 1.99 23.83
CA ARG A 546 13.15 3.43 23.96
C ARG A 546 14.13 4.00 22.94
N LEU A 547 13.66 4.97 22.18
CA LEU A 547 14.47 5.84 21.34
C LEU A 547 14.75 7.14 22.08
N THR A 548 16.02 7.53 22.15
CA THR A 548 16.39 8.87 22.62
C THR A 548 16.60 9.78 21.42
N SER A 549 15.85 10.88 21.34
CA SER A 549 16.08 11.87 20.27
C SER A 549 17.50 12.44 20.36
N THR A 550 18.17 12.58 19.23
CA THR A 550 19.45 13.32 19.14
C THR A 550 19.24 14.84 19.09
N HIS A 551 17.98 15.29 19.00
CA HIS A 551 17.58 16.68 18.87
C HIS A 551 17.06 17.26 20.20
N SER A 552 16.95 18.59 20.27
CA SER A 552 16.45 19.34 21.43
C SER A 552 14.96 19.09 21.78
N CYS A 553 14.27 18.19 21.08
CA CYS A 553 12.93 17.74 21.43
C CYS A 553 13.01 16.89 22.71
N LYS A 554 12.51 17.42 23.82
CA LYS A 554 12.51 16.78 25.16
C LYS A 554 11.54 15.60 25.29
N LYS A 555 11.11 14.98 24.17
CA LYS A 555 10.16 13.85 24.19
C LYS A 555 10.91 12.53 24.03
N ASP A 556 10.60 11.58 24.90
CA ASP A 556 10.97 10.19 24.75
C ASP A 556 9.98 9.50 23.80
N TYR A 557 10.50 8.64 22.92
CA TYR A 557 9.72 7.78 22.04
C TYR A 557 10.00 6.34 22.43
N VAL A 558 8.97 5.50 22.52
CA VAL A 558 9.12 4.06 22.77
C VAL A 558 8.40 3.30 21.68
N LEU A 559 9.15 2.47 20.94
CA LEU A 559 8.61 1.59 19.91
C LEU A 559 8.24 0.26 20.55
N GLU A 560 7.00 -0.19 20.35
CA GLU A 560 6.52 -1.50 20.79
C GLU A 560 6.25 -2.37 19.56
N PHE A 561 6.81 -3.57 19.53
CA PHE A 561 6.66 -4.55 18.46
C PHE A 561 5.98 -5.81 18.97
N PHE A 562 5.12 -6.40 18.14
CA PHE A 562 4.41 -7.63 18.44
C PHE A 562 4.96 -8.77 17.57
N LEU A 563 5.04 -9.97 18.14
CA LEU A 563 5.62 -11.14 17.49
C LEU A 563 4.53 -12.12 17.00
N PRO A 564 4.76 -12.84 15.88
CA PRO A 564 3.81 -13.79 15.31
C PRO A 564 3.35 -14.88 16.28
N LYS A 565 2.12 -15.38 16.10
CA LYS A 565 1.49 -16.39 16.97
C LYS A 565 2.22 -17.73 16.97
N ASP A 566 2.77 -18.08 15.83
CA ASP A 566 3.44 -19.32 15.49
C ASP A 566 4.89 -19.38 15.98
N MET A 567 5.48 -18.23 16.35
CA MET A 567 6.84 -18.12 16.87
C MET A 567 6.93 -18.61 18.33
N LYS A 568 6.96 -19.92 18.53
CA LYS A 568 6.95 -20.55 19.87
C LYS A 568 8.35 -20.74 20.47
N GLU A 569 9.39 -20.85 19.64
CA GLU A 569 10.74 -21.15 20.10
C GLU A 569 11.43 -19.89 20.66
N THR A 570 12.02 -20.00 21.86
CA THR A 570 12.74 -18.89 22.50
C THR A 570 13.94 -18.42 21.67
N SER A 571 14.68 -19.34 21.05
CA SER A 571 15.85 -19.02 20.21
C SER A 571 15.47 -18.27 18.95
N GLU A 572 14.39 -18.68 18.27
CA GLU A 572 13.86 -17.97 17.10
C GLU A 572 13.45 -16.54 17.46
N ARG A 573 12.81 -16.39 18.63
CA ARG A 573 12.37 -15.10 19.16
C ARG A 573 13.54 -14.16 19.46
N GLU A 574 14.55 -14.64 20.18
CA GLU A 574 15.73 -13.83 20.55
C GLU A 574 16.49 -13.38 19.30
N LEU A 575 16.64 -14.27 18.31
CA LEU A 575 17.23 -13.93 17.01
C LEU A 575 16.41 -12.85 16.29
N MET A 576 15.07 -12.99 16.23
CA MET A 576 14.20 -11.98 15.62
C MET A 576 14.33 -10.61 16.29
N ILE A 577 14.33 -10.56 17.62
CA ILE A 577 14.49 -9.31 18.38
C ILE A 577 15.87 -8.72 18.11
N SER A 578 16.93 -9.53 18.14
CA SER A 578 18.30 -9.10 17.84
C SER A 578 18.41 -8.51 16.44
N ASP A 579 17.81 -9.15 15.43
CA ASP A 579 17.81 -8.68 14.05
C ASP A 579 17.06 -7.36 13.90
N VAL A 580 15.87 -7.23 14.51
CA VAL A 580 15.10 -5.98 14.53
C VAL A 580 15.89 -4.84 15.18
N VAL A 581 16.52 -5.11 16.32
CA VAL A 581 17.36 -4.13 17.04
C VAL A 581 18.55 -3.70 16.19
N CYS A 582 19.25 -4.64 15.56
CA CYS A 582 20.38 -4.35 14.66
C CYS A 582 19.93 -3.48 13.47
N THR A 583 18.77 -3.78 12.89
CA THR A 583 18.19 -2.98 11.81
C THR A 583 17.78 -1.59 12.29
N LEU A 584 17.14 -1.47 13.45
CA LEU A 584 16.82 -0.18 14.08
C LEU A 584 18.07 0.67 14.29
N GLN A 585 19.16 0.09 14.81
CA GLN A 585 20.42 0.80 15.01
C GLN A 585 20.99 1.35 13.69
N LYS A 586 20.87 0.59 12.59
CA LYS A 586 21.32 1.01 11.25
C LYS A 586 20.47 2.15 10.69
N ILE A 587 19.14 2.05 10.77
CA ILE A 587 18.22 3.03 10.14
C ILE A 587 18.02 4.29 11.00
N CYS A 588 18.07 4.18 12.33
CA CYS A 588 17.86 5.31 13.25
C CYS A 588 19.11 6.15 13.50
N PHE A 589 20.31 5.68 13.11
CA PHE A 589 21.63 6.16 13.53
C PHE A 589 21.83 7.70 13.52
N LYS A 590 21.14 8.44 12.64
CA LYS A 590 21.26 9.90 12.54
C LYS A 590 20.24 10.69 13.40
N SER A 591 19.00 10.21 13.54
CA SER A 591 17.88 10.96 14.15
C SER A 591 17.51 10.50 15.57
N TRP A 592 17.85 9.26 15.93
CA TRP A 592 17.60 8.68 17.25
C TRP A 592 18.73 7.76 17.67
N LYS A 593 19.07 7.81 18.96
CA LYS A 593 19.92 6.80 19.59
C LYS A 593 19.05 5.65 20.09
N VAL A 594 19.38 4.44 19.64
CA VAL A 594 18.79 3.18 20.11
C VAL A 594 19.67 2.64 21.23
N TRP A 595 19.15 2.55 22.44
CA TRP A 595 19.91 2.03 23.58
C TRP A 595 19.68 0.53 23.73
N VAL A 596 20.76 -0.24 23.63
CA VAL A 596 20.82 -1.65 24.02
C VAL A 596 21.92 -1.73 25.07
N THR A 597 21.55 -1.91 26.33
CA THR A 597 22.54 -2.32 27.33
C THR A 597 22.91 -3.76 27.04
N GLU A 598 24.19 -4.05 26.80
CA GLU A 598 24.72 -5.41 26.89
C GLU A 598 24.36 -5.97 28.27
N GLN A 599 23.43 -6.92 28.34
CA GLN A 599 23.32 -7.76 29.52
C GLN A 599 24.52 -8.71 29.53
N ASN A 600 25.62 -8.25 30.12
CA ASN A 600 26.74 -9.09 30.51
C ASN A 600 27.13 -8.80 31.96
N GLU A 601 26.18 -8.97 32.88
CA GLU A 601 26.48 -9.06 34.32
C GLU A 601 25.62 -10.15 34.98
N ALA A 602 25.71 -11.39 34.50
CA ALA A 602 25.33 -12.59 35.28
C ALA A 602 26.03 -13.89 34.88
N SER A 603 26.80 -13.94 33.79
CA SER A 603 27.68 -15.08 33.48
C SER A 603 29.07 -14.56 33.11
N GLY A 604 30.08 -14.91 33.92
CA GLY A 604 31.45 -14.42 33.78
C GLY A 604 32.18 -14.96 32.56
N PHE A 605 31.86 -14.46 31.36
CA PHE A 605 32.72 -14.54 30.18
C PHE A 605 32.57 -13.25 29.36
N GLY A 606 33.47 -12.29 29.61
CA GLY A 606 33.53 -11.05 28.85
C GLY A 606 34.25 -11.25 27.51
N VAL A 607 33.66 -10.75 26.43
CA VAL A 607 34.38 -10.43 25.19
C VAL A 607 34.20 -8.94 24.94
N ARG A 608 35.30 -8.19 25.08
CA ARG A 608 35.41 -6.80 24.63
C ARG A 608 35.38 -6.76 23.10
N LEU A 609 34.61 -5.86 22.53
CA LEU A 609 34.86 -5.33 21.19
C LEU A 609 35.00 -3.81 21.30
N ASP A 610 36.17 -3.39 21.78
CA ASP A 610 36.69 -2.08 21.42
C ASP A 610 37.28 -2.17 20.00
N ASP A 611 37.15 -1.06 19.27
CA ASP A 611 37.73 -0.79 17.96
C ASP A 611 39.20 -1.23 17.82
N GLU A 612 39.59 -1.50 16.56
CA GLU A 612 40.89 -2.00 16.08
C GLU A 612 41.10 -3.52 16.12
N ARG A 613 40.38 -4.24 15.25
CA ARG A 613 40.91 -5.35 14.43
C ARG A 613 39.86 -5.84 13.42
N MET A 614 39.71 -5.09 12.34
CA MET A 614 39.38 -5.72 11.06
C MET A 614 40.55 -6.63 10.68
N SER A 615 40.48 -7.90 11.03
CA SER A 615 41.20 -8.97 10.32
C SER A 615 40.69 -10.33 10.78
N ASN A 616 40.09 -11.05 9.83
CA ASN A 616 39.88 -12.50 9.81
C ASN A 616 38.75 -13.08 10.68
N ILE A 617 37.53 -13.06 10.13
CA ILE A 617 36.54 -14.13 10.33
C ILE A 617 36.20 -14.70 8.93
N PRO A 618 36.12 -16.03 8.74
CA PRO A 618 36.14 -16.64 7.41
C PRO A 618 34.87 -16.33 6.61
N HIS A 619 35.03 -15.94 5.35
CA HIS A 619 33.98 -15.96 4.33
C HIS A 619 33.39 -17.37 4.21
N LYS A 620 32.34 -17.71 4.98
CA LYS A 620 31.56 -18.94 4.72
C LYS A 620 30.13 -19.02 5.26
N VAL A 621 29.49 -17.91 5.64
CA VAL A 621 28.04 -17.92 5.95
C VAL A 621 27.23 -16.92 5.11
N VAL A 622 27.87 -16.08 4.29
CA VAL A 622 27.17 -15.13 3.40
C VAL A 622 26.93 -15.69 1.98
N SER A 623 27.52 -16.83 1.61
CA SER A 623 27.43 -17.35 0.23
C SER A 623 26.33 -18.38 -0.04
N ASN A 624 25.53 -18.79 0.96
CA ASN A 624 24.52 -19.86 0.76
C ASN A 624 23.08 -19.34 0.62
N ILE A 625 22.86 -18.03 0.58
CA ILE A 625 21.54 -17.42 0.31
C ILE A 625 21.42 -16.92 -1.15
N LEU A 626 22.48 -17.00 -1.97
CA LEU A 626 22.50 -16.43 -3.32
C LEU A 626 22.90 -17.36 -4.48
N GLN A 627 22.89 -18.69 -4.33
CA GLN A 627 23.06 -19.59 -5.47
C GLN A 627 22.09 -20.78 -5.45
N LEU A 628 21.09 -20.73 -6.33
CA LEU A 628 20.41 -21.94 -6.81
C LEU A 628 20.96 -22.28 -8.21
N PRO A 629 21.17 -23.57 -8.54
CA PRO A 629 21.97 -23.96 -9.69
C PRO A 629 21.24 -23.73 -11.02
N SER A 630 22.01 -23.27 -11.99
CA SER A 630 21.69 -23.24 -13.42
C SER A 630 21.40 -24.64 -13.95
N SER A 631 20.27 -24.80 -14.63
CA SER A 631 19.93 -25.96 -15.45
C SER A 631 20.90 -26.12 -16.63
N ASN A 632 21.59 -27.26 -16.72
CA ASN A 632 21.83 -28.03 -17.96
C ASN A 632 22.72 -29.25 -17.70
N GLY A 633 22.21 -30.46 -17.97
CA GLY A 633 22.98 -31.70 -17.94
C GLY A 633 22.11 -32.95 -18.08
N VAL A 634 22.05 -33.49 -19.30
CA VAL A 634 21.24 -34.63 -19.78
C VAL A 634 21.74 -36.00 -19.29
N LEU A 635 20.83 -36.91 -18.93
CA LEU A 635 20.83 -38.41 -19.01
C LEU A 635 19.90 -38.93 -17.89
N GLY A 636 18.92 -39.81 -18.04
CA GLY A 636 18.37 -40.62 -19.13
C GLY A 636 17.46 -41.69 -18.48
N ARG A 637 16.26 -41.89 -19.05
CA ARG A 637 15.39 -43.10 -19.02
C ARG A 637 15.02 -43.81 -17.69
N ASN A 638 13.69 -44.01 -17.58
CA ASN A 638 12.94 -45.16 -17.06
C ASN A 638 13.17 -45.59 -15.59
N GLU A 639 12.11 -45.50 -14.78
CA GLU A 639 11.34 -46.71 -14.42
C GLU A 639 10.02 -46.36 -13.70
N PHE A 640 8.99 -47.09 -14.11
CA PHE A 640 7.67 -47.16 -13.50
C PHE A 640 7.77 -47.67 -12.06
N MET A 641 6.99 -47.13 -11.13
CA MET A 641 6.28 -47.94 -10.13
C MET A 641 5.01 -47.24 -9.62
N THR A 642 3.88 -47.72 -10.13
CA THR A 642 2.59 -47.80 -9.43
C THR A 642 2.75 -48.50 -8.07
N PHE A 643 2.17 -47.93 -7.00
CA PHE A 643 1.78 -48.72 -5.84
C PHE A 643 0.33 -48.42 -5.44
N ASN A 644 -0.47 -49.48 -5.51
CA ASN A 644 -1.87 -49.58 -5.12
C ASN A 644 -2.03 -49.59 -3.60
N SER A 645 -3.22 -49.16 -3.19
CA SER A 645 -3.81 -49.27 -1.86
C SER A 645 -3.82 -50.69 -1.30
N THR A 646 -3.54 -50.83 0.00
CA THR A 646 -4.29 -51.77 0.87
C THR A 646 -4.25 -51.30 2.33
N ASN A 647 -5.45 -51.09 2.88
CA ASN A 647 -5.91 -51.35 4.24
C ASN A 647 -4.93 -51.19 5.41
N ASN A 648 -5.26 -50.27 6.33
CA ASN A 648 -5.66 -50.73 7.66
C ASN A 648 -6.68 -49.78 8.30
N GLN A 649 -7.77 -50.39 8.75
CA GLN A 649 -8.83 -49.81 9.55
C GLN A 649 -8.32 -49.54 10.97
N ALA A 650 -8.57 -48.35 11.48
CA ALA A 650 -8.90 -48.13 12.88
C ALA A 650 -9.98 -47.04 12.93
N ARG A 651 -11.19 -47.47 13.28
CA ARG A 651 -12.34 -46.61 13.57
C ARG A 651 -12.09 -45.95 14.92
N GLU A 652 -12.03 -44.62 14.94
CA GLU A 652 -12.55 -43.83 16.05
C GLU A 652 -13.49 -42.76 15.52
N THR A 653 -14.62 -42.69 16.19
CA THR A 653 -15.84 -41.96 15.88
C THR A 653 -15.70 -40.48 16.18
N HIS A 654 -15.89 -39.62 15.17
CA HIS A 654 -16.37 -38.26 15.38
C HIS A 654 -17.29 -37.85 14.23
N GLU A 655 -18.57 -37.68 14.55
CA GLU A 655 -19.53 -36.95 13.71
C GLU A 655 -19.14 -35.47 13.61
N PRO A 656 -19.51 -34.78 12.52
CA PRO A 656 -19.05 -33.44 12.20
C PRO A 656 -19.85 -32.36 12.95
N LEU A 657 -19.18 -31.58 13.79
CA LEU A 657 -19.69 -30.31 14.34
C LEU A 657 -19.36 -29.14 13.40
N GLU A 658 -19.65 -29.30 12.11
CA GLU A 658 -19.77 -28.20 11.16
C GLU A 658 -21.24 -28.08 10.80
N GLN A 659 -22.01 -27.32 11.62
CA GLN A 659 -23.29 -26.68 11.21
C GLN A 659 -24.01 -25.88 12.31
N VAL A 660 -23.46 -25.68 13.52
CA VAL A 660 -24.17 -24.95 14.61
C VAL A 660 -23.63 -23.54 14.89
N LEU A 661 -22.56 -23.08 14.22
CA LEU A 661 -21.99 -21.74 14.44
C LEU A 661 -22.60 -20.61 13.60
N PHE A 662 -23.76 -20.85 12.95
CA PHE A 662 -24.45 -19.86 12.12
C PHE A 662 -25.75 -19.30 12.73
N PHE A 663 -26.11 -19.65 13.97
CA PHE A 663 -27.40 -19.24 14.56
C PHE A 663 -27.39 -18.52 15.92
N THR A 664 -26.23 -18.30 16.55
CA THR A 664 -26.20 -17.69 17.91
C THR A 664 -25.83 -16.20 17.93
N VAL A 665 -25.38 -15.62 16.81
CA VAL A 665 -25.02 -14.18 16.77
C VAL A 665 -26.21 -13.28 16.39
N TYR A 666 -27.34 -13.85 15.95
CA TYR A 666 -28.51 -13.07 15.50
C TYR A 666 -29.52 -12.71 16.61
N LEU A 667 -29.25 -13.02 17.89
CA LEU A 667 -30.23 -12.83 18.98
C LEU A 667 -29.84 -11.81 20.06
N PHE A 668 -28.74 -11.06 19.92
CA PHE A 668 -28.34 -10.05 20.93
C PHE A 668 -28.23 -8.60 20.41
N LEU A 669 -28.80 -8.31 19.23
CA LEU A 669 -28.89 -6.93 18.69
C LEU A 669 -30.31 -6.35 18.73
N LEU A 670 -31.18 -6.84 19.62
CA LEU A 670 -32.54 -6.32 19.78
C LEU A 670 -32.96 -5.92 21.19
N ASP A 671 -32.06 -5.86 22.17
CA ASP A 671 -32.35 -5.20 23.44
C ASP A 671 -31.04 -4.63 24.03
N GLU A 672 -30.70 -3.40 23.63
CA GLU A 672 -30.24 -2.29 24.49
C GLU A 672 -29.99 -1.01 23.66
#